data_AF-A0A1M6C347-F1
#
_entry.id   AF-A0A1M6C347-F1
#
_cell.length_a   1.000
_cell.length_b   1.000
_cell.length_c   1.000
_cell.angle_alpha   90.00
_cell.angle_beta   90.00
_cell.angle_gamma   90.00
#
_symmetry.space_group_name_H-M   'P 1'
#
loop_
_entity.id
_entity.type
_entity.pdbx_description
1 polymer ?
#
loop_
_entity_poly.entity_id
_entity_poly.type
_entity_poly.pdbx_seq_one_letter_code
_entity_poly.pdbx_strand_id
1 'polypeptide(L)'
;MQFNRLVAVFAFFAAPLFAGIDLTSFQAYVDSVVPNSRYGISVRSVKTGNEIANLRGAEKFTPASTLKTLTTATALHYLPLDYAPVTEVSLNGSVSKRVFWGTVNVRGEGDPNFSGRYFADPFYMLNQMADSIKALGVDTIHGKLELDTAYYTGPWRAEHWRKNFYNAWYGAEIGPLGFNDNCTMVRFKPGEKEGDTAIVSILPDVGYVTVKNELVTVSGKKKKWTYAIDSAKSIITLGGTIGLNVDSASLVLPIRNPIGYFRAAFLSALKERGIAFVEDVAVPAGIVIRRFTYSAAPLLSILDEINQRSQNFHAETLFRNLGAQKAGEGSVEGGKQMERKFLAEMGLNPDDFEVWDGCGLSPKNKLKPSVETQLLAKMARHPKGEYYINSFAGPGVGTGGKRMLDLQYPWLTRFKTGFIGEAHGLVGFLFPMDGDTLTVAMYLNETGKNPDQKCKDVLDTLWMRLIAMTNDNYASLMEMKQLWLSAQNVHGLPARLEFFSRALYGKPYSLGPMGESYLDSIETKPLVYMDSVDCVTYVEHVLAMALATSEDSIFAIHQRIRYFDGKIGYTTRKHYMLLDWVGEGKFARVVPMPGDTVIQRIMPKNDFFNSKKLKFSVAGKPATDPKMDLRYLPYDKACEWANQPGGDSLKVLGIAFVGKSEKIDATHTGFVVMQPGVRPMLRHASSLKKKVVEQPLAEYLQSRKGKLPGVTFFEFIPSKI
;
A
#
# COMPACT_ATOMS: atom_id res chain seq x y z
N MET A 1 55.14 23.65 -45.63
CA MET A 1 53.68 23.81 -45.73
C MET A 1 53.07 22.42 -45.62
N GLN A 2 52.52 22.00 -44.47
CA GLN A 2 51.12 22.21 -44.02
C GLN A 2 50.12 21.63 -45.06
N PHE A 3 49.22 20.67 -44.81
CA PHE A 3 48.47 20.29 -43.61
C PHE A 3 48.01 18.82 -43.77
N ASN A 4 48.24 17.97 -42.76
CA ASN A 4 47.52 16.72 -42.57
C ASN A 4 46.18 17.03 -41.88
N ARG A 5 45.04 16.64 -42.46
CA ARG A 5 43.75 16.61 -41.76
C ARG A 5 43.45 15.19 -41.32
N LEU A 6 43.71 14.90 -40.04
CA LEU A 6 43.10 13.76 -39.34
C LEU A 6 41.59 14.01 -39.25
N VAL A 7 40.80 13.07 -39.76
CA VAL A 7 39.38 12.97 -39.47
C VAL A 7 39.24 12.30 -38.11
N ALA A 8 38.97 13.10 -37.08
CA ALA A 8 38.60 12.59 -35.75
C ALA A 8 37.17 12.04 -35.81
N VAL A 9 37.04 10.72 -35.78
CA VAL A 9 35.77 10.04 -35.52
C VAL A 9 35.45 10.23 -34.03
N PHE A 10 34.57 11.19 -33.72
CA PHE A 10 33.96 11.29 -32.41
C PHE A 10 32.99 10.11 -32.23
N ALA A 11 33.48 9.03 -31.62
CA ALA A 11 32.59 8.07 -30.99
C ALA A 11 31.87 8.79 -29.84
N PHE A 12 30.59 9.12 -30.05
CA PHE A 12 29.67 9.40 -28.95
C PHE A 12 29.54 8.10 -28.15
N PHE A 13 30.39 7.94 -27.14
CA PHE A 13 30.05 7.06 -26.04
C PHE A 13 28.81 7.68 -25.39
N ALA A 14 27.66 7.06 -25.59
CA ALA A 14 26.52 7.24 -24.71
C ALA A 14 26.98 6.84 -23.30
N ALA A 15 27.35 7.82 -22.49
CA ALA A 15 27.48 7.62 -21.06
C ALA A 15 26.12 7.09 -20.57
N PRO A 16 26.07 6.04 -19.74
CA PRO A 16 24.81 5.59 -19.18
C PRO A 16 24.19 6.77 -18.42
N LEU A 17 22.96 7.08 -18.77
CA LEU A 17 22.11 8.12 -18.18
C LEU A 17 21.66 7.67 -16.78
N PHE A 18 22.62 7.45 -15.88
CA PHE A 18 22.40 7.39 -14.44
C PHE A 18 23.55 8.16 -13.81
N ALA A 19 23.34 9.46 -13.59
CA ALA A 19 24.05 10.14 -12.52
C ALA A 19 23.77 9.32 -11.25
N GLY A 20 24.77 8.58 -10.76
CA GLY A 20 24.58 7.64 -9.66
C GLY A 20 24.05 8.34 -8.41
N ILE A 21 23.29 7.61 -7.59
CA ILE A 21 22.92 8.09 -6.26
C ILE A 21 24.23 8.30 -5.48
N ASP A 22 24.55 9.54 -5.11
CA ASP A 22 25.75 9.86 -4.34
C ASP A 22 25.64 9.35 -2.90
N LEU A 23 26.13 8.12 -2.68
CA LEU A 23 26.11 7.49 -1.37
C LEU A 23 27.14 8.10 -0.40
N THR A 24 28.12 8.88 -0.89
CA THR A 24 29.08 9.57 -0.03
C THR A 24 28.39 10.68 0.76
N SER A 25 27.54 11.50 0.12
CA SER A 25 26.74 12.50 0.85
C SER A 25 25.70 11.87 1.78
N PHE A 26 25.18 10.68 1.45
CA PHE A 26 24.28 9.94 2.34
C PHE A 26 25.01 9.51 3.61
N GLN A 27 26.19 8.87 3.48
CA GLN A 27 27.01 8.47 4.62
C GLN A 27 27.43 9.69 5.46
N ALA A 28 27.87 10.78 4.83
CA ALA A 28 28.24 12.01 5.54
C ALA A 28 27.07 12.61 6.33
N TYR A 29 25.85 12.58 5.78
CA TYR A 29 24.65 13.01 6.49
C TYR A 29 24.34 12.12 7.69
N VAL A 30 24.42 10.80 7.54
CA VAL A 30 24.29 9.85 8.66
C VAL A 30 25.30 10.17 9.76
N ASP A 31 26.58 10.31 9.41
CA ASP A 31 27.66 10.57 10.36
C ASP A 31 27.46 11.88 11.13
N SER A 32 26.86 12.89 10.49
CA SER A 32 26.57 14.18 11.14
C SER A 32 25.41 14.13 12.14
N VAL A 33 24.43 13.23 11.96
CA VAL A 33 23.20 13.20 12.77
C VAL A 33 23.20 12.07 13.80
N VAL A 34 23.74 10.91 13.43
CA VAL A 34 23.83 9.69 14.25
C VAL A 34 25.25 9.11 14.20
N PRO A 35 26.24 9.82 14.75
CA PRO A 35 27.65 9.44 14.66
C PRO A 35 27.92 8.06 15.28
N ASN A 36 28.97 7.40 14.79
CA ASN A 36 29.43 6.06 15.19
C ASN A 36 28.41 4.94 14.94
N SER A 37 27.34 5.19 14.19
CA SER A 37 26.43 4.15 13.73
C SER A 37 26.94 3.48 12.46
N ARG A 38 26.53 2.24 12.24
CA ARG A 38 26.81 1.49 11.02
C ARG A 38 25.63 1.59 10.08
N TYR A 39 25.83 2.23 8.93
CA TYR A 39 24.83 2.42 7.89
C TYR A 39 25.04 1.51 6.69
N GLY A 40 23.96 0.92 6.18
CA GLY A 40 23.94 0.18 4.93
C GLY A 40 22.70 0.51 4.10
N ILE A 41 22.87 0.57 2.78
CA ILE A 41 21.80 0.81 1.81
C ILE A 41 22.02 -0.01 0.54
N SER A 42 20.92 -0.53 -0.01
CA SER A 42 20.83 -1.02 -1.38
C SER A 42 19.61 -0.38 -2.06
N VAL A 43 19.75 -0.04 -3.34
CA VAL A 43 18.66 0.42 -4.22
C VAL A 43 18.71 -0.39 -5.51
N ARG A 44 17.57 -0.93 -5.94
CA ARG A 44 17.46 -1.81 -7.10
C ARG A 44 16.28 -1.46 -7.99
N SER A 45 16.51 -1.53 -9.30
CA SER A 45 15.49 -1.31 -10.32
C SER A 45 14.54 -2.51 -10.45
N VAL A 46 13.25 -2.20 -10.28
CA VAL A 46 12.03 -2.88 -10.76
C VAL A 46 12.17 -3.54 -12.12
N LYS A 47 12.50 -2.70 -13.08
CA LYS A 47 12.41 -3.02 -14.50
C LYS A 47 13.59 -3.88 -14.93
N THR A 48 14.81 -3.48 -14.58
CA THR A 48 16.04 -4.14 -15.04
C THR A 48 16.50 -5.25 -14.09
N GLY A 49 16.14 -5.19 -12.81
CA GLY A 49 16.69 -6.05 -11.77
C GLY A 49 18.07 -5.62 -11.29
N ASN A 50 18.68 -4.58 -11.86
CA ASN A 50 20.02 -4.12 -11.52
C ASN A 50 20.05 -3.36 -10.20
N GLU A 51 21.10 -3.58 -9.42
CA GLU A 51 21.41 -2.74 -8.27
C GLU A 51 22.00 -1.41 -8.78
N ILE A 52 21.33 -0.31 -8.47
CA ILE A 52 21.71 1.03 -8.96
C ILE A 52 22.46 1.84 -7.90
N ALA A 53 22.39 1.44 -6.63
CA ALA A 53 23.18 2.01 -5.55
C ALA A 53 23.42 0.97 -4.45
N ASN A 54 24.64 0.93 -3.91
CA ASN A 54 25.03 -0.01 -2.86
C ASN A 54 26.10 0.61 -1.94
N LEU A 55 25.81 0.66 -0.65
CA LEU A 55 26.79 0.92 0.41
C LEU A 55 26.59 -0.15 1.50
N ARG A 56 27.63 -0.96 1.74
CA ARG A 56 27.60 -2.11 2.68
C ARG A 56 26.46 -3.12 2.41
N GLY A 57 25.91 -3.16 1.19
CA GLY A 57 24.78 -4.00 0.86
C GLY A 57 25.07 -5.51 0.90
N ALA A 58 26.34 -5.92 0.83
CA ALA A 58 26.77 -7.31 0.95
C ALA A 58 27.06 -7.74 2.41
N GLU A 59 27.04 -6.80 3.36
CA GLU A 59 27.29 -7.08 4.77
C GLU A 59 26.00 -7.44 5.52
N LYS A 60 26.14 -8.16 6.64
CA LYS A 60 25.01 -8.57 7.48
C LYS A 60 24.60 -7.46 8.46
N PHE A 61 23.31 -7.15 8.47
CA PHE A 61 22.64 -6.20 9.38
C PHE A 61 21.55 -6.89 10.19
N THR A 62 21.23 -6.35 11.36
CA THR A 62 20.11 -6.82 12.19
C THR A 62 18.83 -6.20 11.63
N PRO A 63 17.89 -7.00 11.10
CA PRO A 63 16.78 -6.43 10.34
C PRO A 63 15.69 -5.78 11.19
N ALA A 64 15.60 -6.15 12.47
CA ALA A 64 14.42 -5.87 13.28
C ALA A 64 13.14 -6.35 12.55
N SER A 65 12.03 -5.64 12.73
CA SER A 65 10.74 -5.93 12.06
C SER A 65 10.74 -5.83 10.53
N THR A 66 11.85 -5.43 9.88
CA THR A 66 11.92 -5.57 8.42
C THR A 66 11.98 -7.03 8.00
N LEU A 67 12.41 -7.97 8.84
CA LEU A 67 12.40 -9.41 8.54
C LEU A 67 11.01 -9.94 8.15
N LYS A 68 9.94 -9.29 8.63
CA LYS A 68 8.55 -9.63 8.29
C LYS A 68 8.27 -9.56 6.79
N THR A 69 9.07 -8.83 6.01
CA THR A 69 8.97 -8.83 4.54
C THR A 69 9.19 -10.24 3.99
N LEU A 70 10.22 -10.97 4.47
CA LEU A 70 10.46 -12.37 4.12
C LEU A 70 9.31 -13.27 4.56
N THR A 71 8.86 -13.16 5.81
CA THR A 71 7.78 -14.00 6.34
C THR A 71 6.48 -13.80 5.55
N THR A 72 6.11 -12.55 5.27
CA THR A 72 4.89 -12.24 4.51
C THR A 72 5.01 -12.59 3.03
N ALA A 73 6.19 -12.43 2.42
CA ALA A 73 6.45 -12.85 1.05
C ALA A 73 6.31 -14.37 0.89
N THR A 74 6.93 -15.12 1.80
CA THR A 74 6.91 -16.59 1.83
C THR A 74 5.48 -17.12 2.03
N ALA A 75 4.73 -16.54 2.98
CA ALA A 75 3.34 -16.90 3.21
C ALA A 75 2.46 -16.61 1.99
N LEU A 76 2.58 -15.43 1.40
CA LEU A 76 1.80 -15.03 0.23
C LEU A 76 2.10 -15.91 -1.00
N HIS A 77 3.34 -16.37 -1.13
CA HIS A 77 3.73 -17.29 -2.21
C HIS A 77 3.00 -18.64 -2.09
N TYR A 78 3.07 -19.30 -0.93
CA TYR A 78 2.56 -20.66 -0.75
C TYR A 78 1.09 -20.79 -0.36
N LEU A 79 0.52 -19.78 0.31
CA LEU A 79 -0.86 -19.81 0.79
C LEU A 79 -1.80 -19.14 -0.22
N PRO A 80 -3.03 -19.66 -0.40
CA PRO A 80 -4.04 -18.97 -1.20
C PRO A 80 -4.47 -17.66 -0.52
N LEU A 81 -5.00 -16.71 -1.30
CA LEU A 81 -5.34 -15.36 -0.79
C LEU A 81 -6.46 -15.38 0.26
N ASP A 82 -7.31 -16.40 0.19
CA ASP A 82 -8.42 -16.69 1.10
C ASP A 82 -8.04 -17.68 2.21
N TYR A 83 -6.75 -18.04 2.35
CA TYR A 83 -6.28 -18.83 3.49
C TYR A 83 -6.70 -18.16 4.79
N ALA A 84 -7.28 -18.93 5.70
CA ALA A 84 -7.72 -18.45 7.00
C ALA A 84 -7.48 -19.57 8.03
N PRO A 85 -6.73 -19.33 9.12
CA PRO A 85 -6.51 -20.35 10.15
C PRO A 85 -7.84 -20.76 10.79
N VAL A 86 -8.02 -22.06 11.00
CA VAL A 86 -9.27 -22.60 11.54
C VAL A 86 -9.18 -22.83 13.05
N THR A 87 -10.26 -22.51 13.76
CA THR A 87 -10.53 -23.07 15.09
C THR A 87 -11.75 -23.96 15.01
N GLU A 88 -11.58 -25.23 15.36
CA GLU A 88 -12.65 -26.24 15.39
C GLU A 88 -13.16 -26.41 16.82
N VAL A 89 -14.49 -26.49 16.97
CA VAL A 89 -15.16 -26.94 18.19
C VAL A 89 -15.95 -28.22 17.87
N SER A 90 -15.59 -29.33 18.53
CA SER A 90 -16.24 -30.63 18.39
C SER A 90 -16.89 -31.06 19.70
N LEU A 91 -18.14 -31.51 19.63
CA LEU A 91 -18.90 -32.02 20.78
C LEU A 91 -18.94 -33.55 20.73
N ASN A 92 -18.23 -34.21 21.64
CA ASN A 92 -18.13 -35.67 21.74
C ASN A 92 -18.94 -36.18 22.91
N GLY A 93 -20.15 -36.69 22.65
CA GLY A 93 -21.07 -37.01 23.74
C GLY A 93 -22.51 -37.16 23.28
N SER A 94 -23.43 -36.75 24.14
CA SER A 94 -24.87 -36.76 23.86
C SER A 94 -25.57 -35.55 24.47
N VAL A 95 -26.72 -35.18 23.92
CA VAL A 95 -27.58 -34.13 24.47
C VAL A 95 -28.87 -34.76 24.97
N SER A 96 -29.23 -34.50 26.23
CA SER A 96 -30.49 -34.93 26.84
C SER A 96 -31.05 -33.83 27.73
N LYS A 97 -32.33 -33.48 27.56
CA LYS A 97 -33.03 -32.47 28.37
C LYS A 97 -32.23 -31.17 28.56
N ARG A 98 -31.67 -30.63 27.46
CA ARG A 98 -30.81 -29.41 27.42
C ARG A 98 -29.42 -29.53 28.05
N VAL A 99 -29.06 -30.70 28.55
CA VAL A 99 -27.72 -30.98 29.08
C VAL A 99 -26.89 -31.73 28.04
N PHE A 100 -25.71 -31.20 27.71
CA PHE A 100 -24.69 -31.94 26.98
C PHE A 100 -23.82 -32.72 27.97
N TRP A 101 -23.68 -34.02 27.75
CA TRP A 101 -22.83 -34.93 28.52
C TRP A 101 -21.69 -35.42 27.64
N GLY A 102 -20.45 -35.04 27.97
CA GLY A 102 -19.27 -35.49 27.23
C GLY A 102 -18.15 -34.45 27.15
N THR A 103 -17.32 -34.54 26.11
CA THR A 103 -16.16 -33.67 25.94
C THR A 103 -16.42 -32.61 24.88
N VAL A 104 -16.14 -31.35 25.22
CA VAL A 104 -15.99 -30.25 24.27
C VAL A 104 -14.52 -30.16 23.87
N ASN A 105 -14.20 -30.52 22.64
CA ASN A 105 -12.86 -30.41 22.08
C ASN A 105 -12.75 -29.08 21.32
N VAL A 106 -11.72 -28.29 21.62
CA VAL A 106 -11.38 -27.09 20.86
C VAL A 106 -9.96 -27.24 20.31
N ARG A 107 -9.83 -27.20 19.00
CA ARG A 107 -8.54 -27.28 18.29
C ARG A 107 -8.32 -26.00 17.50
N GLY A 108 -7.22 -25.30 17.76
CA GLY A 108 -6.87 -24.07 17.07
C GLY A 108 -5.68 -24.23 16.14
N GLU A 109 -5.69 -23.51 15.02
CA GLU A 109 -4.57 -23.40 14.10
C GLU A 109 -3.78 -22.08 14.29
N GLY A 110 -3.93 -21.42 15.44
CA GLY A 110 -3.23 -20.17 15.76
C GLY A 110 -3.75 -18.97 14.98
N ASP A 111 -5.07 -18.77 14.94
CA ASP A 111 -5.68 -17.54 14.40
C ASP A 111 -5.39 -16.35 15.33
N PRO A 112 -4.61 -15.34 14.89
CA PRO A 112 -4.26 -14.22 15.75
C PRO A 112 -5.40 -13.20 15.93
N ASN A 113 -6.46 -13.27 15.11
CA ASN A 113 -7.53 -12.26 15.07
C ASN A 113 -8.70 -12.54 16.03
N PHE A 114 -8.54 -13.50 16.93
CA PHE A 114 -9.42 -13.70 18.09
C PHE A 114 -9.13 -12.61 19.12
N SER A 115 -9.32 -11.35 18.73
CA SER A 115 -8.74 -10.20 19.40
C SER A 115 -9.60 -8.95 19.25
N GLY A 116 -9.62 -8.15 20.32
CA GLY A 116 -10.25 -6.82 20.38
C GLY A 116 -9.66 -5.83 19.37
N ARG A 117 -8.46 -6.14 18.87
CA ARG A 117 -7.78 -5.38 17.81
C ARG A 117 -8.50 -5.48 16.47
N TYR A 118 -9.03 -6.66 16.15
CA TYR A 118 -9.67 -6.94 14.86
C TYR A 118 -11.18 -6.75 14.95
N PHE A 119 -11.84 -7.43 15.88
CA PHE A 119 -13.24 -7.20 16.22
C PHE A 119 -13.27 -6.30 17.44
N ALA A 120 -13.85 -5.10 17.35
CA ALA A 120 -13.86 -4.13 18.47
C ALA A 120 -14.26 -4.75 19.83
N ASP A 121 -15.06 -5.82 19.82
CA ASP A 121 -15.27 -6.73 20.95
C ASP A 121 -14.32 -7.95 20.88
N PRO A 122 -13.41 -8.14 21.86
CA PRO A 122 -12.52 -9.30 21.90
C PRO A 122 -13.26 -10.65 21.96
N PHE A 123 -14.49 -10.70 22.46
CA PHE A 123 -15.26 -11.93 22.59
C PHE A 123 -16.01 -12.33 21.31
N TYR A 124 -15.97 -11.52 20.24
CA TYR A 124 -16.78 -11.75 19.04
C TYR A 124 -16.74 -13.20 18.53
N MET A 125 -15.54 -13.78 18.39
CA MET A 125 -15.38 -15.17 17.94
C MET A 125 -15.84 -16.20 18.98
N LEU A 126 -15.52 -15.99 20.25
CA LEU A 126 -15.91 -16.91 21.33
C LEU A 126 -17.42 -16.92 21.54
N ASN A 127 -18.08 -15.78 21.35
CA ASN A 127 -19.53 -15.63 21.39
C ASN A 127 -20.19 -16.47 20.28
N GLN A 128 -19.65 -16.45 19.06
CA GLN A 128 -20.19 -17.29 17.97
C GLN A 128 -20.04 -18.79 18.26
N MET A 129 -18.96 -19.19 18.93
CA MET A 129 -18.78 -20.57 19.39
C MET A 129 -19.82 -20.97 20.43
N ALA A 130 -20.01 -20.12 21.44
CA ALA A 130 -21.01 -20.34 22.48
C ALA A 130 -22.45 -20.35 21.93
N ASP A 131 -22.77 -19.42 21.02
CA ASP A 131 -24.07 -19.34 20.35
C ASP A 131 -24.37 -20.59 19.53
N SER A 132 -23.37 -21.19 18.86
CA SER A 132 -23.56 -22.45 18.11
C SER A 132 -23.84 -23.64 19.02
N ILE A 133 -23.23 -23.69 20.20
CA ILE A 133 -23.57 -24.70 21.22
C ILE A 133 -24.98 -24.44 21.75
N LYS A 134 -25.33 -23.19 22.05
CA LYS A 134 -26.66 -22.78 22.54
C LYS A 134 -27.77 -23.14 21.56
N ALA A 135 -27.50 -23.01 20.26
CA ALA A 135 -28.44 -23.33 19.18
C ALA A 135 -28.84 -24.83 19.15
N LEU A 136 -28.07 -25.72 19.79
CA LEU A 136 -28.44 -27.13 19.99
C LEU A 136 -29.46 -27.32 21.12
N GLY A 137 -29.94 -26.23 21.72
CA GLY A 137 -30.81 -26.26 22.89
C GLY A 137 -30.06 -26.59 24.19
N VAL A 138 -28.73 -26.49 24.19
CA VAL A 138 -27.89 -26.77 25.37
C VAL A 138 -27.85 -25.56 26.28
N ASP A 139 -28.15 -25.74 27.56
CA ASP A 139 -27.96 -24.72 28.62
C ASP A 139 -26.99 -25.17 29.70
N THR A 140 -26.58 -26.44 29.69
CA THR A 140 -25.63 -27.00 30.64
C THR A 140 -24.70 -27.98 29.92
N ILE A 141 -23.40 -27.84 30.13
CA ILE A 141 -22.37 -28.80 29.74
C ILE A 141 -21.89 -29.49 31.01
N HIS A 142 -22.11 -30.79 31.11
CA HIS A 142 -21.48 -31.67 32.09
C HIS A 142 -20.37 -32.45 31.40
N GLY A 143 -19.11 -32.15 31.72
CA GLY A 143 -17.99 -32.91 31.21
C GLY A 143 -16.68 -32.16 31.10
N LYS A 144 -15.89 -32.48 30.08
CA LYS A 144 -14.52 -31.98 29.90
C LYS A 144 -14.44 -30.90 28.83
N LEU A 145 -13.53 -29.95 29.02
CA LEU A 145 -13.09 -29.02 27.98
C LEU A 145 -11.64 -29.36 27.63
N GLU A 146 -11.44 -30.01 26.49
CA GLU A 146 -10.12 -30.37 25.98
C GLU A 146 -9.67 -29.33 24.96
N LEU A 147 -8.53 -28.69 25.24
CA LEU A 147 -7.90 -27.72 24.35
C LEU A 147 -6.72 -28.40 23.64
N ASP A 148 -6.92 -28.75 22.37
CA ASP A 148 -5.91 -29.39 21.54
C ASP A 148 -4.88 -28.35 21.09
N THR A 149 -3.64 -28.55 21.55
CA THR A 149 -2.49 -27.70 21.24
C THR A 149 -1.48 -28.36 20.30
N ALA A 150 -1.78 -29.56 19.78
CA ALA A 150 -0.85 -30.35 18.97
C ALA A 150 -0.52 -29.72 17.62
N TYR A 151 -1.27 -28.71 17.17
CA TYR A 151 -0.96 -27.98 15.95
C TYR A 151 0.39 -27.25 16.02
N TYR A 152 0.79 -26.77 17.21
CA TYR A 152 2.12 -26.20 17.45
C TYR A 152 2.96 -27.11 18.35
N THR A 153 4.07 -27.61 17.83
CA THR A 153 5.01 -28.46 18.57
C THR A 153 5.80 -27.70 19.65
N GLY A 154 5.81 -26.36 19.59
CA GLY A 154 6.50 -25.49 20.54
C GLY A 154 7.95 -25.16 20.10
N PRO A 155 8.73 -24.47 20.95
CA PRO A 155 8.29 -23.83 22.21
C PRO A 155 7.32 -22.67 21.92
N TRP A 156 6.38 -22.39 22.84
CA TRP A 156 5.44 -21.26 22.68
C TRP A 156 6.10 -19.91 22.99
N ARG A 157 7.05 -19.92 23.92
CA ARG A 157 7.94 -18.79 24.15
C ARG A 157 9.05 -18.85 23.11
N ALA A 158 9.10 -17.85 22.22
CA ALA A 158 10.15 -17.75 21.21
C ALA A 158 11.54 -17.71 21.88
N GLU A 159 12.55 -18.24 21.21
CA GLU A 159 13.91 -18.29 21.74
C GLU A 159 14.70 -17.02 21.37
N HIS A 160 15.77 -16.76 22.13
CA HIS A 160 16.73 -15.67 21.89
C HIS A 160 16.18 -14.24 21.92
N TRP A 161 14.92 -14.01 22.26
CA TRP A 161 14.47 -12.65 22.59
C TRP A 161 15.12 -12.18 23.89
N ARG A 162 15.37 -10.87 23.97
CA ARG A 162 15.90 -10.26 25.20
C ARG A 162 14.91 -10.46 26.34
N LYS A 163 15.41 -10.71 27.56
CA LYS A 163 14.58 -11.03 28.74
C LYS A 163 13.45 -10.02 29.00
N ASN A 164 13.72 -8.73 28.80
CA ASN A 164 12.73 -7.66 28.98
C ASN A 164 11.63 -7.63 27.91
N PHE A 165 11.87 -8.20 26.72
CA PHE A 165 10.87 -8.21 25.65
C PHE A 165 9.67 -9.10 25.97
N TYR A 166 9.85 -10.19 26.70
CA TYR A 166 8.75 -11.06 27.13
C TYR A 166 7.78 -10.40 28.13
N ASN A 167 8.14 -9.24 28.67
CA ASN A 167 7.28 -8.46 29.56
C ASN A 167 6.56 -7.32 28.82
N ALA A 168 6.80 -7.17 27.53
CA ALA A 168 6.10 -6.20 26.69
C ALA A 168 5.06 -6.92 25.80
N TRP A 169 3.99 -6.21 25.44
CA TRP A 169 2.89 -6.77 24.65
C TRP A 169 3.35 -7.42 23.34
N TYR A 170 4.39 -6.87 22.72
CA TYR A 170 4.95 -7.36 21.46
C TYR A 170 5.82 -8.63 21.62
N GLY A 171 5.99 -9.12 22.85
CA GLY A 171 6.73 -10.34 23.19
C GLY A 171 5.86 -11.40 23.89
N ALA A 172 4.55 -11.42 23.62
CA ALA A 172 3.64 -12.43 24.13
C ALA A 172 3.98 -13.85 23.64
N GLU A 173 3.60 -14.86 24.42
CA GLU A 173 3.78 -16.27 24.07
C GLU A 173 2.87 -16.68 22.89
N ILE A 174 3.37 -17.55 22.02
CA ILE A 174 2.75 -17.95 20.76
C ILE A 174 2.17 -19.36 20.89
N GLY A 175 0.86 -19.44 21.13
CA GLY A 175 0.10 -20.69 21.22
C GLY A 175 -0.90 -20.87 20.07
N PRO A 176 -1.34 -22.11 19.78
CA PRO A 176 -2.29 -22.40 18.70
C PRO A 176 -3.74 -21.99 19.04
N LEU A 177 -4.03 -21.70 20.30
CA LEU A 177 -5.27 -21.07 20.76
C LEU A 177 -4.90 -19.77 21.47
N GLY A 178 -5.25 -18.64 20.83
CA GLY A 178 -4.97 -17.31 21.35
C GLY A 178 -6.25 -16.55 21.64
N PHE A 179 -6.18 -15.65 22.61
CA PHE A 179 -7.26 -14.71 22.91
C PHE A 179 -6.66 -13.33 23.19
N ASN A 180 -7.19 -12.31 22.50
CA ASN A 180 -6.84 -10.91 22.67
C ASN A 180 -5.34 -10.62 22.56
N ASP A 181 -4.72 -11.04 21.46
CA ASP A 181 -3.26 -10.95 21.20
C ASP A 181 -2.39 -11.64 22.27
N ASN A 182 -2.97 -12.54 23.08
CA ASN A 182 -2.36 -13.07 24.31
C ASN A 182 -1.89 -11.94 25.26
N CYS A 183 -2.70 -10.90 25.34
CA CYS A 183 -2.49 -9.73 26.17
C CYS A 183 -3.78 -9.36 26.92
N THR A 184 -3.59 -8.58 27.98
CA THR A 184 -4.66 -7.89 28.69
C THR A 184 -4.31 -6.42 28.84
N MET A 185 -5.33 -5.57 28.97
CA MET A 185 -5.14 -4.16 29.33
C MET A 185 -5.36 -3.98 30.82
N VAL A 186 -4.34 -3.50 31.53
CA VAL A 186 -4.45 -3.02 32.92
C VAL A 186 -4.71 -1.53 32.87
N ARG A 187 -5.94 -1.11 33.18
CA ARG A 187 -6.34 0.31 33.28
C ARG A 187 -6.38 0.71 34.74
N PHE A 188 -5.83 1.88 35.06
CA PHE A 188 -5.76 2.38 36.42
C PHE A 188 -5.95 3.89 36.49
N LYS A 189 -6.52 4.36 37.60
CA LYS A 189 -6.78 5.77 37.90
C LYS A 189 -6.46 6.05 39.38
N PRO A 190 -6.19 7.29 39.79
CA PRO A 190 -5.97 7.60 41.20
C PRO A 190 -7.15 7.18 42.08
N GLY A 191 -6.86 6.92 43.35
CA GLY A 191 -7.86 6.82 44.41
C GLY A 191 -8.48 8.19 44.72
N GLU A 192 -9.34 8.26 45.74
CA GLU A 192 -10.12 9.46 46.02
C GLU A 192 -9.27 10.58 46.64
N LYS A 193 -8.24 10.22 47.42
CA LYS A 193 -7.33 11.16 48.09
C LYS A 193 -5.87 10.70 48.05
N GLU A 194 -4.98 11.62 48.39
CA GLU A 194 -3.55 11.33 48.53
C GLU A 194 -3.32 10.26 49.61
N GLY A 195 -2.44 9.30 49.30
CA GLY A 195 -2.16 8.12 50.12
C GLY A 195 -3.01 6.89 49.78
N ASP A 196 -4.14 7.05 49.06
CA ASP A 196 -4.96 5.91 48.65
C ASP A 196 -4.26 5.04 47.61
N THR A 197 -4.52 3.74 47.63
CA THR A 197 -4.15 2.87 46.50
C THR A 197 -4.96 3.26 45.26
N ALA A 198 -4.32 3.26 44.09
CA ALA A 198 -4.96 3.51 42.81
C ALA A 198 -6.08 2.48 42.55
N ILE A 199 -7.11 2.87 41.81
CA ILE A 199 -8.16 1.96 41.36
C ILE A 199 -7.69 1.28 40.08
N VAL A 200 -7.64 -0.06 40.07
CA VAL A 200 -7.14 -0.87 38.94
C VAL A 200 -8.25 -1.76 38.39
N SER A 201 -8.29 -1.91 37.07
CA SER A 201 -9.21 -2.76 36.32
C SER A 201 -8.47 -3.51 35.21
N ILE A 202 -8.96 -4.71 34.88
CA ILE A 202 -8.41 -5.60 33.86
C ILE A 202 -9.42 -5.66 32.72
N LEU A 203 -8.96 -5.57 31.47
CA LEU A 203 -9.83 -5.51 30.29
C LEU A 203 -9.24 -6.37 29.15
N PRO A 204 -9.93 -7.43 28.68
CA PRO A 204 -11.12 -8.05 29.30
C PRO A 204 -10.77 -8.78 30.62
N ASP A 205 -11.69 -8.76 31.58
CA ASP A 205 -11.58 -9.54 32.81
C ASP A 205 -12.31 -10.87 32.67
N VAL A 206 -11.54 -11.95 32.56
CA VAL A 206 -12.03 -13.34 32.51
C VAL A 206 -11.66 -14.12 33.77
N GLY A 207 -11.27 -13.43 34.86
CA GLY A 207 -10.87 -14.06 36.12
C GLY A 207 -9.54 -14.82 36.06
N TYR A 208 -8.71 -14.57 35.04
CA TYR A 208 -7.44 -15.30 34.84
C TYR A 208 -6.20 -14.50 35.26
N VAL A 209 -6.22 -13.18 35.08
CA VAL A 209 -5.08 -12.31 35.40
C VAL A 209 -5.27 -11.75 36.81
N THR A 210 -4.21 -11.80 37.62
CA THR A 210 -4.20 -11.18 38.96
C THR A 210 -3.30 -9.96 38.95
N VAL A 211 -3.80 -8.81 39.41
CA VAL A 211 -2.97 -7.61 39.62
C VAL A 211 -2.71 -7.40 41.11
N LYS A 212 -1.43 -7.44 41.50
CA LYS A 212 -0.96 -6.97 42.80
C LYS A 212 -0.79 -5.45 42.73
N ASN A 213 -1.74 -4.74 43.33
CA ASN A 213 -1.83 -3.29 43.24
C ASN A 213 -1.12 -2.62 44.41
N GLU A 214 0.04 -2.06 44.13
CA GLU A 214 0.92 -1.33 45.05
C GLU A 214 1.07 0.14 44.59
N LEU A 215 0.26 0.59 43.63
CA LEU A 215 0.31 1.93 43.06
C LEU A 215 -0.39 2.91 43.99
N VAL A 216 0.32 3.96 44.44
CA VAL A 216 -0.19 4.92 45.43
C VAL A 216 -0.56 6.25 44.79
N THR A 217 -1.64 6.85 45.28
CA THR A 217 -2.14 8.15 44.83
C THR A 217 -1.37 9.28 45.49
N VAL A 218 -0.90 10.25 44.70
CA VAL A 218 -0.16 11.43 45.17
C VAL A 218 -0.82 12.73 44.70
N SER A 219 -0.46 13.85 45.31
CA SER A 219 -0.92 15.16 44.84
C SER A 219 -0.50 15.51 43.40
N GLY A 220 -1.31 16.33 42.73
CA GLY A 220 -0.99 16.93 41.44
C GLY A 220 -1.13 15.98 40.23
N LYS A 221 -0.33 16.24 39.17
CA LYS A 221 -0.39 15.55 37.86
C LYS A 221 0.77 14.57 37.60
N LYS A 222 1.63 14.33 38.59
CA LYS A 222 2.84 13.50 38.42
C LYS A 222 2.46 12.04 38.13
N LYS A 223 3.21 11.39 37.24
CA LYS A 223 3.00 10.00 36.80
C LYS A 223 4.32 9.24 36.92
N LYS A 224 4.41 8.28 37.84
CA LYS A 224 5.64 7.46 38.01
C LYS A 224 5.29 6.05 38.47
N TRP A 225 4.89 5.18 37.55
CA TRP A 225 4.59 3.78 37.85
C TRP A 225 5.66 2.82 37.31
N THR A 226 5.70 1.64 37.89
CA THR A 226 6.49 0.49 37.43
C THR A 226 5.59 -0.74 37.36
N TYR A 227 5.99 -1.73 36.56
CA TYR A 227 5.33 -3.03 36.55
C TYR A 227 6.33 -4.17 36.51
N ALA A 228 5.94 -5.30 37.05
CA ALA A 228 6.62 -6.59 36.92
C ALA A 228 5.60 -7.67 36.54
N ILE A 229 6.03 -8.62 35.72
CA ILE A 229 5.21 -9.78 35.33
C ILE A 229 5.92 -11.02 35.84
N ASP A 230 5.18 -11.89 36.51
CA ASP A 230 5.67 -13.20 36.92
C ASP A 230 6.13 -14.01 35.69
N SER A 231 7.19 -14.80 35.86
CA SER A 231 7.81 -15.53 34.75
C SER A 231 6.99 -16.71 34.24
N ALA A 232 6.04 -17.21 35.04
CA ALA A 232 5.26 -18.41 34.74
C ALA A 232 3.74 -18.22 34.95
N LYS A 233 3.33 -17.33 35.87
CA LYS A 233 1.93 -17.06 36.20
C LYS A 233 1.47 -15.74 35.57
N SER A 234 0.18 -15.61 35.31
CA SER A 234 -0.43 -14.34 34.87
C SER A 234 -0.66 -13.40 36.05
N ILE A 235 0.41 -13.10 36.78
CA ILE A 235 0.43 -12.17 37.92
C ILE A 235 1.23 -10.93 37.52
N ILE A 236 0.60 -9.76 37.66
CA ILE A 236 1.18 -8.46 37.35
C ILE A 236 1.28 -7.67 38.65
N THR A 237 2.47 -7.21 39.02
CA THR A 237 2.64 -6.24 40.11
C THR A 237 2.72 -4.84 39.52
N LEU A 238 1.86 -3.93 39.98
CA LEU A 238 1.83 -2.52 39.56
C LEU A 238 2.16 -1.64 40.77
N GLY A 239 3.26 -0.89 40.69
CA GLY A 239 3.74 -0.06 41.80
C GLY A 239 4.08 1.37 41.38
N GLY A 240 4.55 2.17 42.34
CA GLY A 240 4.94 3.57 42.14
C GLY A 240 3.83 4.55 42.53
N THR A 241 3.68 5.66 41.80
CA THR A 241 2.71 6.71 42.09
C THR A 241 1.91 7.22 40.89
N ILE A 242 0.67 7.66 41.15
CA ILE A 242 -0.22 8.33 40.21
C ILE A 242 -0.83 9.59 40.85
N GLY A 243 -0.77 10.72 40.15
CA GLY A 243 -1.31 11.99 40.63
C GLY A 243 -2.84 12.02 40.64
N LEU A 244 -3.45 12.65 41.65
CA LEU A 244 -4.90 12.86 41.78
C LEU A 244 -5.55 13.51 40.55
N ASN A 245 -4.81 14.36 39.83
CA ASN A 245 -5.31 15.10 38.68
C ASN A 245 -5.09 14.36 37.35
N VAL A 246 -4.91 13.03 37.39
CA VAL A 246 -4.79 12.16 36.22
C VAL A 246 -6.10 11.42 36.00
N ASP A 247 -6.74 11.58 34.84
CA ASP A 247 -8.03 10.93 34.56
C ASP A 247 -7.93 9.39 34.62
N SER A 248 -7.00 8.83 33.84
CA SER A 248 -6.63 7.41 33.87
C SER A 248 -5.33 7.17 33.09
N ALA A 249 -4.77 5.98 33.25
CA ALA A 249 -3.69 5.43 32.45
C ALA A 249 -3.95 3.94 32.17
N SER A 250 -3.25 3.40 31.18
CA SER A 250 -3.39 1.99 30.81
C SER A 250 -2.08 1.40 30.30
N LEU A 251 -1.89 0.12 30.55
CA LEU A 251 -0.80 -0.70 30.04
C LEU A 251 -1.39 -1.93 29.35
N VAL A 252 -0.93 -2.24 28.13
CA VAL A 252 -1.21 -3.53 27.49
C VAL A 252 -0.03 -4.44 27.82
N LEU A 253 -0.30 -5.56 28.47
CA LEU A 253 0.72 -6.46 29.01
C LEU A 253 0.45 -7.90 28.56
N PRO A 254 1.52 -8.66 28.23
CA PRO A 254 1.39 -10.05 27.83
C PRO A 254 0.98 -10.91 29.02
N ILE A 255 0.17 -11.94 28.76
CA ILE A 255 -0.17 -12.94 29.77
C ILE A 255 0.84 -14.11 29.74
N ARG A 256 0.78 -14.97 30.74
CA ARG A 256 1.49 -16.27 30.77
C ARG A 256 0.50 -17.40 30.62
N ASN A 257 0.90 -18.47 29.93
CA ASN A 257 0.03 -19.59 29.61
C ASN A 257 -1.23 -19.12 28.83
N PRO A 258 -1.09 -18.80 27.53
CA PRO A 258 -2.18 -18.31 26.71
C PRO A 258 -3.33 -19.30 26.53
N ILE A 259 -3.06 -20.60 26.61
CA ILE A 259 -4.09 -21.64 26.53
C ILE A 259 -5.03 -21.57 27.73
N GLY A 260 -4.49 -21.33 28.92
CA GLY A 260 -5.30 -21.09 30.13
C GLY A 260 -6.13 -19.81 30.02
N TYR A 261 -5.59 -18.75 29.42
CA TYR A 261 -6.32 -17.49 29.19
C TYR A 261 -7.47 -17.68 28.20
N PHE A 262 -7.22 -18.40 27.10
CA PHE A 262 -8.26 -18.80 26.15
C PHE A 262 -9.35 -19.65 26.83
N ARG A 263 -8.97 -20.64 27.65
CA ARG A 263 -9.93 -21.46 28.43
C ARG A 263 -10.85 -20.59 29.27
N ALA A 264 -10.27 -19.66 30.04
CA ALA A 264 -11.03 -18.75 30.89
C ALA A 264 -11.99 -17.88 30.08
N ALA A 265 -11.53 -17.32 28.96
CA ALA A 265 -12.35 -16.51 28.07
C ALA A 265 -13.50 -17.30 27.42
N PHE A 266 -13.24 -18.54 26.97
CA PHE A 266 -14.28 -19.38 26.38
C PHE A 266 -15.35 -19.77 27.39
N LEU A 267 -14.96 -20.10 28.63
CA LEU A 267 -15.91 -20.36 29.72
C LEU A 267 -16.72 -19.11 30.08
N SER A 268 -16.11 -17.92 30.08
CA SER A 268 -16.84 -16.66 30.26
C SER A 268 -17.88 -16.45 29.16
N ALA A 269 -17.52 -16.69 27.88
CA ALA A 269 -18.46 -16.59 26.77
C ALA A 269 -19.63 -17.57 26.90
N LEU A 270 -19.38 -18.83 27.28
CA LEU A 270 -20.44 -19.81 27.56
C LEU A 270 -21.39 -19.31 28.65
N LYS A 271 -20.83 -18.83 29.77
CA LYS A 271 -21.60 -18.29 30.89
C LYS A 271 -22.48 -17.11 30.47
N GLU A 272 -21.93 -16.16 29.71
CA GLU A 272 -22.67 -15.00 29.20
C GLU A 272 -23.81 -15.39 28.26
N ARG A 273 -23.68 -16.51 27.53
CA ARG A 273 -24.76 -17.10 26.72
C ARG A 273 -25.69 -18.03 27.48
N GLY A 274 -25.60 -18.04 28.81
CA GLY A 274 -26.45 -18.85 29.67
C GLY A 274 -26.22 -20.35 29.47
N ILE A 275 -24.96 -20.75 29.26
CA ILE A 275 -24.51 -22.14 29.27
C ILE A 275 -23.65 -22.34 30.52
N ALA A 276 -24.14 -23.11 31.49
CA ALA A 276 -23.37 -23.50 32.65
C ALA A 276 -22.37 -24.61 32.26
N PHE A 277 -21.12 -24.49 32.67
CA PHE A 277 -20.11 -25.55 32.51
C PHE A 277 -19.82 -26.18 33.87
N VAL A 278 -20.12 -27.47 33.99
CA VAL A 278 -19.84 -28.30 35.16
C VAL A 278 -18.74 -29.29 34.76
N GLU A 279 -17.55 -29.07 35.31
CA GLU A 279 -16.41 -29.94 35.03
C GLU A 279 -16.67 -31.34 35.61
N ASP A 280 -16.68 -32.33 34.73
CA ASP A 280 -16.81 -33.74 35.09
C ASP A 280 -15.81 -34.57 34.28
N VAL A 281 -14.73 -34.98 34.94
CA VAL A 281 -13.66 -35.75 34.30
C VAL A 281 -14.00 -37.23 34.13
N ALA A 282 -15.11 -37.69 34.71
CA ALA A 282 -15.55 -39.08 34.62
C ALA A 282 -16.49 -39.34 33.44
N VAL A 283 -16.86 -38.30 32.66
CA VAL A 283 -17.74 -38.49 31.49
C VAL A 283 -17.14 -39.50 30.51
N PRO A 284 -17.93 -40.50 30.06
CA PRO A 284 -17.45 -41.52 29.14
C PRO A 284 -17.14 -40.92 27.76
N ALA A 285 -16.19 -41.53 27.06
CA ALA A 285 -15.90 -41.17 25.67
C ALA A 285 -17.18 -41.35 24.82
N GLY A 286 -17.57 -40.28 24.13
CA GLY A 286 -18.75 -40.26 23.26
C GLY A 286 -18.40 -40.17 21.77
N ILE A 287 -19.42 -40.26 20.93
CA ILE A 287 -19.29 -39.98 19.49
C ILE A 287 -19.37 -38.46 19.22
N VAL A 288 -18.72 -38.01 18.14
CA VAL A 288 -18.85 -36.61 17.68
C VAL A 288 -20.29 -36.40 17.20
N ILE A 289 -21.09 -35.60 17.92
CA ILE A 289 -22.48 -35.30 17.53
C ILE A 289 -22.58 -34.02 16.68
N ARG A 290 -21.64 -33.10 16.86
CA ARG A 290 -21.53 -31.83 16.13
C ARG A 290 -20.08 -31.37 16.05
N ARG A 291 -19.76 -30.73 14.93
CA ARG A 291 -18.48 -30.06 14.65
C ARG A 291 -18.78 -28.69 14.05
N PHE A 292 -18.11 -27.67 14.56
CA PHE A 292 -18.18 -26.30 14.08
C PHE A 292 -16.79 -25.79 13.76
N THR A 293 -16.64 -25.00 12.70
CA THR A 293 -15.37 -24.42 12.27
C THR A 293 -15.49 -22.91 12.17
N TYR A 294 -14.50 -22.21 12.71
CA TYR A 294 -14.46 -20.76 12.75
C TYR A 294 -13.14 -20.25 12.22
N SER A 295 -13.17 -19.07 11.61
CA SER A 295 -11.99 -18.30 11.29
C SER A 295 -12.33 -16.82 11.40
N ALA A 296 -11.41 -16.02 11.94
CA ALA A 296 -11.63 -14.61 12.20
C ALA A 296 -11.32 -13.74 10.98
N ALA A 297 -10.22 -13.99 10.27
CA ALA A 297 -9.84 -13.19 9.13
C ALA A 297 -8.98 -13.96 8.10
N PRO A 298 -9.10 -13.62 6.81
CA PRO A 298 -8.26 -14.20 5.76
C PRO A 298 -6.82 -13.65 5.79
N LEU A 299 -5.94 -14.29 5.03
CA LEU A 299 -4.52 -13.99 4.91
C LEU A 299 -4.24 -12.50 4.68
N LEU A 300 -4.98 -11.85 3.78
CA LEU A 300 -4.76 -10.43 3.47
C LEU A 300 -4.91 -9.52 4.69
N SER A 301 -5.87 -9.79 5.58
CA SER A 301 -6.01 -9.04 6.83
C SER A 301 -4.85 -9.30 7.78
N ILE A 302 -4.33 -10.53 7.81
CA ILE A 302 -3.14 -10.87 8.60
C ILE A 302 -1.91 -10.12 8.05
N LEU A 303 -1.73 -10.07 6.72
CA LEU A 303 -0.63 -9.35 6.08
C LEU A 303 -0.68 -7.85 6.37
N ASP A 304 -1.86 -7.23 6.29
CA ASP A 304 -2.04 -5.81 6.61
C ASP A 304 -1.63 -5.51 8.05
N GLU A 305 -2.06 -6.32 9.01
CA GLU A 305 -1.72 -6.12 10.42
C GLU A 305 -0.21 -6.32 10.68
N ILE A 306 0.42 -7.28 10.00
CA ILE A 306 1.87 -7.51 10.07
C ILE A 306 2.65 -6.35 9.45
N ASN A 307 2.33 -5.94 8.22
CA ASN A 307 3.16 -5.02 7.46
C ASN A 307 2.84 -3.55 7.77
N GLN A 308 1.58 -3.18 7.95
CA GLN A 308 1.21 -1.81 8.31
C GLN A 308 1.48 -1.49 9.78
N ARG A 309 1.09 -2.39 10.70
CA ARG A 309 1.14 -2.13 12.16
C ARG A 309 2.28 -2.85 12.87
N SER A 310 3.04 -3.67 12.15
CA SER A 310 4.23 -4.35 12.67
C SER A 310 3.94 -5.35 13.79
N GLN A 311 2.80 -6.05 13.74
CA GLN A 311 2.41 -7.00 14.77
C GLN A 311 3.30 -8.24 14.83
N ASN A 312 3.97 -8.45 15.96
CA ASN A 312 4.86 -9.61 16.17
C ASN A 312 4.07 -10.91 16.33
N PHE A 313 2.99 -10.88 17.11
CA PHE A 313 2.14 -12.04 17.35
C PHE A 313 1.58 -12.62 16.04
N HIS A 314 1.12 -11.75 15.14
CA HIS A 314 0.63 -12.13 13.82
C HIS A 314 1.73 -12.71 12.93
N ALA A 315 2.94 -12.12 12.97
CA ALA A 315 4.06 -12.63 12.18
C ALA A 315 4.52 -14.02 12.65
N GLU A 316 4.64 -14.24 13.96
CA GLU A 316 5.02 -15.54 14.52
C GLU A 316 3.98 -16.63 14.29
N THR A 317 2.68 -16.29 14.44
CA THR A 317 1.60 -17.24 14.14
C THR A 317 1.58 -17.59 12.66
N LEU A 318 1.67 -16.60 11.75
CA LEU A 318 1.74 -16.86 10.31
C LEU A 318 2.96 -17.71 9.93
N PHE A 319 4.11 -17.45 10.54
CA PHE A 319 5.35 -18.18 10.31
C PHE A 319 5.22 -19.67 10.70
N ARG A 320 4.65 -19.96 11.87
CA ARG A 320 4.38 -21.33 12.33
C ARG A 320 3.28 -22.01 11.52
N ASN A 321 2.23 -21.26 11.18
CA ASN A 321 1.12 -21.75 10.36
C ASN A 321 1.61 -22.18 8.98
N LEU A 322 2.51 -21.41 8.38
CA LEU A 322 3.15 -21.80 7.13
C LEU A 322 3.94 -23.11 7.28
N GLY A 323 4.71 -23.25 8.37
CA GLY A 323 5.40 -24.50 8.71
C GLY A 323 4.44 -25.69 8.81
N ALA A 324 3.34 -25.55 9.57
CA ALA A 324 2.34 -26.60 9.71
C ALA A 324 1.72 -27.00 8.36
N GLN A 325 1.32 -26.00 7.57
CA GLN A 325 0.58 -26.20 6.31
C GLN A 325 1.46 -26.75 5.17
N LYS A 326 2.77 -26.45 5.16
CA LYS A 326 3.64 -26.73 4.00
C LYS A 326 4.87 -27.58 4.32
N ALA A 327 5.37 -27.54 5.55
CA ALA A 327 6.44 -28.41 6.04
C ALA A 327 5.92 -29.57 6.91
N GLY A 328 4.67 -29.53 7.35
CA GLY A 328 4.08 -30.54 8.24
C GLY A 328 4.39 -30.31 9.73
N GLU A 329 5.00 -29.17 10.09
CA GLU A 329 5.40 -28.87 11.47
C GLU A 329 5.12 -27.40 11.84
N GLY A 330 4.22 -27.18 12.80
CA GLY A 330 3.88 -25.86 13.32
C GLY A 330 4.90 -25.30 14.31
N SER A 331 6.12 -25.06 13.85
CA SER A 331 7.24 -24.62 14.69
C SER A 331 8.06 -23.51 14.04
N VAL A 332 9.01 -22.96 14.80
CA VAL A 332 10.00 -22.01 14.26
C VAL A 332 10.84 -22.69 13.18
N GLU A 333 11.23 -23.95 13.38
CA GLU A 333 12.01 -24.70 12.39
C GLU A 333 11.20 -25.01 11.12
N GLY A 334 9.92 -25.38 11.26
CA GLY A 334 9.03 -25.53 10.11
C GLY A 334 8.86 -24.24 9.30
N GLY A 335 8.74 -23.09 9.99
CA GLY A 335 8.74 -21.77 9.35
C GLY A 335 10.05 -21.47 8.60
N LYS A 336 11.21 -21.69 9.26
CA LYS A 336 12.54 -21.50 8.66
C LYS A 336 12.74 -22.39 7.43
N GLN A 337 12.30 -23.64 7.49
CA GLN A 337 12.34 -24.56 6.36
C GLN A 337 11.60 -23.99 5.15
N MET A 338 10.42 -23.42 5.36
CA MET A 338 9.62 -22.84 4.28
C MET A 338 10.22 -21.55 3.73
N GLU A 339 10.76 -20.66 4.56
CA GLU A 339 11.47 -19.46 4.09
C GLU A 339 12.73 -19.82 3.30
N ARG A 340 13.53 -20.80 3.76
CA ARG A 340 14.71 -21.26 3.02
C ARG A 340 14.34 -21.87 1.67
N LYS A 341 13.27 -22.66 1.61
CA LYS A 341 12.75 -23.22 0.36
C LYS A 341 12.30 -22.11 -0.60
N PHE A 342 11.53 -21.15 -0.11
CA PHE A 342 11.06 -20.01 -0.89
C PHE A 342 12.21 -19.16 -1.44
N LEU A 343 13.21 -18.84 -0.62
CA LEU A 343 14.38 -18.08 -1.06
C LEU A 343 15.09 -18.80 -2.21
N ALA A 344 15.28 -20.13 -2.10
CA ALA A 344 15.89 -20.93 -3.16
C ALA A 344 15.04 -20.96 -4.44
N GLU A 345 13.71 -21.12 -4.34
CA GLU A 345 12.78 -21.05 -5.48
C GLU A 345 12.77 -19.67 -6.15
N MET A 346 13.00 -18.61 -5.36
CA MET A 346 13.20 -17.26 -5.86
C MET A 346 14.60 -17.05 -6.43
N GLY A 347 15.50 -18.03 -6.39
CA GLY A 347 16.88 -17.91 -6.88
C GLY A 347 17.75 -16.99 -6.01
N LEU A 348 17.46 -16.92 -4.71
CA LEU A 348 18.24 -16.23 -3.69
C LEU A 348 18.97 -17.26 -2.83
N ASN A 349 20.15 -16.93 -2.32
CA ASN A 349 20.84 -17.80 -1.39
C ASN A 349 20.17 -17.74 0.00
N PRO A 350 19.62 -18.85 0.52
CA PRO A 350 18.98 -18.85 1.83
C PRO A 350 19.92 -18.47 3.00
N ASP A 351 21.24 -18.63 2.85
CA ASP A 351 22.23 -18.31 3.90
C ASP A 351 22.52 -16.81 4.05
N ASP A 352 21.99 -16.01 3.12
CA ASP A 352 22.01 -14.55 3.23
C ASP A 352 20.97 -14.02 4.22
N PHE A 353 20.04 -14.87 4.66
CA PHE A 353 19.12 -14.64 5.77
C PHE A 353 19.41 -15.61 6.92
N GLU A 354 19.83 -15.07 8.07
CA GLU A 354 19.85 -15.78 9.33
C GLU A 354 18.54 -15.50 10.07
N VAL A 355 17.65 -16.49 10.08
CA VAL A 355 16.31 -16.38 10.65
C VAL A 355 16.23 -17.21 11.93
N TRP A 356 15.79 -16.56 13.01
CA TRP A 356 15.60 -17.14 14.34
C TRP A 356 14.18 -17.01 14.85
N ASP A 357 13.37 -16.16 14.20
CA ASP A 357 11.96 -15.93 14.46
C ASP A 357 11.29 -15.30 13.22
N GLY A 358 9.96 -15.31 13.14
CA GLY A 358 9.23 -14.74 11.99
C GLY A 358 8.98 -13.22 12.11
N CYS A 359 9.13 -12.65 13.29
CA CYS A 359 8.82 -11.25 13.54
C CYS A 359 10.04 -10.31 13.53
N GLY A 360 11.27 -10.84 13.57
CA GLY A 360 12.48 -10.03 13.60
C GLY A 360 12.84 -9.46 14.98
N LEU A 361 12.30 -10.02 16.07
CA LEU A 361 12.54 -9.52 17.44
C LEU A 361 13.84 -10.07 18.04
N SER A 362 14.30 -11.23 17.55
CA SER A 362 15.58 -11.84 17.92
C SER A 362 16.74 -10.98 17.39
N PRO A 363 17.68 -10.55 18.27
CA PRO A 363 18.87 -9.83 17.86
C PRO A 363 19.86 -10.71 17.07
N LYS A 364 19.64 -12.03 17.04
CA LYS A 364 20.44 -12.95 16.22
C LYS A 364 20.06 -12.91 14.75
N ASN A 365 18.88 -12.39 14.40
CA ASN A 365 18.50 -12.27 12.99
C ASN A 365 19.52 -11.41 12.23
N LYS A 366 19.88 -11.85 11.01
CA LYS A 366 20.76 -11.11 10.12
C LYS A 366 20.29 -11.22 8.68
N LEU A 367 20.42 -10.15 7.91
CA LEU A 367 20.25 -10.20 6.46
C LEU A 367 21.19 -9.21 5.75
N LYS A 368 21.33 -9.38 4.44
CA LYS A 368 22.07 -8.45 3.57
C LYS A 368 21.12 -7.45 2.89
N PRO A 369 21.37 -6.12 2.95
CA PRO A 369 20.51 -5.14 2.29
C PRO A 369 20.35 -5.40 0.78
N SER A 370 21.41 -5.84 0.10
CA SER A 370 21.38 -6.19 -1.33
C SER A 370 20.48 -7.37 -1.66
N VAL A 371 20.28 -8.29 -0.73
CA VAL A 371 19.42 -9.48 -0.90
C VAL A 371 17.98 -9.14 -0.51
N GLU A 372 17.78 -8.28 0.49
CA GLU A 372 16.46 -7.70 0.80
C GLU A 372 15.86 -6.97 -0.42
N THR A 373 16.64 -6.13 -1.11
CA THR A 373 16.13 -5.47 -2.33
C THR A 373 15.88 -6.46 -3.48
N GLN A 374 16.66 -7.54 -3.60
CA GLN A 374 16.39 -8.60 -4.58
C GLN A 374 15.08 -9.32 -4.29
N LEU A 375 14.83 -9.67 -3.02
CA LEU A 375 13.58 -10.28 -2.58
C LEU A 375 12.39 -9.36 -2.90
N LEU A 376 12.46 -8.09 -2.51
CA LEU A 376 11.40 -7.12 -2.79
C LEU A 376 11.16 -6.96 -4.29
N ALA A 377 12.23 -6.93 -5.11
CA ALA A 377 12.11 -6.77 -6.56
C ALA A 377 11.46 -7.98 -7.22
N LYS A 378 11.75 -9.18 -6.72
CA LYS A 378 11.09 -10.42 -7.17
C LYS A 378 9.62 -10.44 -6.77
N MET A 379 9.31 -10.00 -5.54
CA MET A 379 7.92 -9.92 -5.07
C MET A 379 7.11 -8.87 -5.82
N ALA A 380 7.69 -7.74 -6.20
CA ALA A 380 7.01 -6.74 -7.03
C ALA A 380 6.59 -7.30 -8.40
N ARG A 381 7.37 -8.24 -8.97
CA ARG A 381 7.04 -8.93 -10.23
C ARG A 381 6.21 -10.21 -10.04
N HIS A 382 5.96 -10.62 -8.80
CA HIS A 382 5.21 -11.83 -8.51
C HIS A 382 3.73 -11.64 -8.91
N PRO A 383 2.99 -12.70 -9.33
CA PRO A 383 1.57 -12.58 -9.66
C PRO A 383 0.67 -12.06 -8.52
N LYS A 384 1.15 -12.14 -7.27
CA LYS A 384 0.49 -11.58 -6.07
C LYS A 384 1.19 -10.30 -5.55
N GLY A 385 2.07 -9.69 -6.35
CA GLY A 385 2.92 -8.56 -5.93
C GLY A 385 2.13 -7.32 -5.50
N GLU A 386 1.00 -7.05 -6.14
CA GLU A 386 0.10 -5.95 -5.74
C GLU A 386 -0.38 -6.12 -4.29
N TYR A 387 -0.85 -7.31 -3.90
CA TYR A 387 -1.28 -7.59 -2.52
C TYR A 387 -0.13 -7.44 -1.52
N TYR A 388 1.08 -7.86 -1.93
CA TYR A 388 2.27 -7.71 -1.10
C TYR A 388 2.59 -6.25 -0.84
N ILE A 389 2.73 -5.43 -1.90
CA ILE A 389 3.07 -4.02 -1.80
C ILE A 389 1.98 -3.23 -1.06
N ASN A 390 0.70 -3.52 -1.31
CA ASN A 390 -0.42 -2.82 -0.66
C ASN A 390 -0.53 -3.09 0.84
N SER A 391 0.01 -4.21 1.33
CA SER A 391 0.05 -4.48 2.76
C SER A 391 1.06 -3.63 3.54
N PHE A 392 1.98 -2.93 2.86
CA PHE A 392 3.02 -2.13 3.51
C PHE A 392 2.46 -0.79 4.01
N ALA A 393 3.11 -0.23 5.03
CA ALA A 393 2.79 1.11 5.50
C ALA A 393 3.14 2.17 4.43
N GLY A 394 2.61 3.37 4.59
CA GLY A 394 2.96 4.55 3.81
C GLY A 394 2.90 5.80 4.68
N PRO A 395 3.23 6.98 4.14
CA PRO A 395 3.09 8.23 4.87
C PRO A 395 1.65 8.41 5.37
N GLY A 396 1.49 8.67 6.66
CA GLY A 396 0.18 8.81 7.32
C GLY A 396 -0.58 7.50 7.60
N VAL A 397 -0.03 6.33 7.24
CA VAL A 397 -0.69 5.02 7.38
C VAL A 397 0.18 4.05 8.18
N GLY A 398 -0.44 3.31 9.13
CA GLY A 398 0.26 2.31 9.94
C GLY A 398 1.46 2.88 10.70
N THR A 399 2.61 2.19 10.66
CA THR A 399 3.87 2.67 11.26
C THR A 399 4.44 3.94 10.61
N GLY A 400 3.86 4.38 9.49
CA GLY A 400 4.11 5.68 8.86
C GLY A 400 3.18 6.80 9.32
N GLY A 401 2.30 6.57 10.31
CA GLY A 401 1.26 7.52 10.75
C GLY A 401 1.74 8.94 11.13
N LYS A 402 3.02 9.13 11.44
CA LYS A 402 3.64 10.45 11.72
C LYS A 402 4.89 10.72 10.87
N ARG A 403 5.15 9.91 9.85
CA ARG A 403 6.39 9.94 9.07
C ARG A 403 6.12 10.49 7.69
N MET A 404 7.06 11.31 7.20
CA MET A 404 7.09 11.81 5.81
C MET A 404 5.77 12.47 5.36
N LEU A 405 5.09 13.19 6.27
CA LEU A 405 3.81 13.84 6.00
C LEU A 405 3.94 15.01 5.00
N ASP A 406 5.14 15.55 4.85
CA ASP A 406 5.44 16.67 3.95
C ASP A 406 5.85 16.20 2.53
N LEU A 407 5.83 14.89 2.26
CA LEU A 407 6.01 14.39 0.89
C LEU A 407 4.87 14.91 0.00
N GLN A 408 5.23 15.65 -1.05
CA GLN A 408 4.27 16.20 -2.02
C GLN A 408 3.33 15.12 -2.59
N TYR A 409 3.87 13.93 -2.85
CA TYR A 409 3.13 12.78 -3.38
C TYR A 409 3.34 11.57 -2.46
N PRO A 410 2.57 11.44 -1.37
CA PRO A 410 2.79 10.40 -0.35
C PRO A 410 2.55 8.98 -0.85
N TRP A 411 1.84 8.82 -1.97
CA TRP A 411 1.57 7.53 -2.59
C TRP A 411 2.74 6.99 -3.44
N LEU A 412 3.81 7.77 -3.66
CA LEU A 412 5.03 7.32 -4.36
C LEU A 412 5.89 6.35 -3.53
N THR A 413 5.43 5.93 -2.36
CA THR A 413 6.19 5.02 -1.51
C THR A 413 5.32 4.10 -0.66
N ARG A 414 5.84 2.91 -0.43
CA ARG A 414 5.36 1.93 0.55
C ARG A 414 6.55 1.31 1.27
N PHE A 415 6.50 1.21 2.59
CA PHE A 415 7.65 0.77 3.38
C PHE A 415 7.26 -0.06 4.60
N LYS A 416 8.18 -0.93 5.00
CA LYS A 416 8.20 -1.64 6.27
C LYS A 416 9.27 -1.03 7.16
N THR A 417 8.86 -0.74 8.39
CA THR A 417 9.74 -0.18 9.44
C THR A 417 10.33 -1.30 10.30
N GLY A 418 11.53 -1.08 10.83
CA GLY A 418 12.19 -1.96 11.78
C GLY A 418 12.83 -1.19 12.93
N PHE A 419 12.63 -1.65 14.16
CA PHE A 419 13.30 -1.12 15.35
C PHE A 419 13.45 -2.20 16.44
N ILE A 420 14.68 -2.50 16.87
CA ILE A 420 14.96 -3.25 18.11
C ILE A 420 16.24 -2.73 18.81
N GLY A 421 16.10 -1.78 19.74
CA GLY A 421 17.24 -1.27 20.50
C GLY A 421 18.19 -0.44 19.63
N GLU A 422 19.35 -1.00 19.26
CA GLU A 422 20.39 -0.32 18.47
C GLU A 422 20.34 -0.63 16.97
N ALA A 423 19.19 -1.13 16.49
CA ALA A 423 18.97 -1.49 15.09
C ALA A 423 17.68 -0.85 14.59
N HIS A 424 17.79 -0.13 13.47
CA HIS A 424 16.71 0.54 12.76
C HIS A 424 16.73 0.14 11.29
N GLY A 425 15.56 0.00 10.69
CA GLY A 425 15.41 -0.34 9.28
C GLY A 425 14.24 0.38 8.63
N LEU A 426 14.41 0.71 7.36
CA LEU A 426 13.35 1.20 6.47
C LEU A 426 13.56 0.56 5.10
N VAL A 427 12.65 -0.33 4.73
CA VAL A 427 12.75 -1.10 3.48
C VAL A 427 11.42 -1.09 2.73
N GLY A 428 11.44 -1.21 1.41
CA GLY A 428 10.21 -1.21 0.63
C GLY A 428 10.41 -0.68 -0.78
N PHE A 429 9.44 0.10 -1.24
CA PHE A 429 9.26 0.46 -2.64
C PHE A 429 9.14 1.97 -2.81
N LEU A 430 9.78 2.48 -3.84
CA LEU A 430 9.57 3.82 -4.40
C LEU A 430 8.93 3.66 -5.78
N PHE A 431 8.04 4.59 -6.14
CA PHE A 431 7.35 4.58 -7.44
C PHE A 431 7.65 5.87 -8.20
N PRO A 432 8.87 6.03 -8.74
CA PRO A 432 9.23 7.23 -9.49
C PRO A 432 8.31 7.47 -10.70
N MET A 433 8.23 8.72 -11.14
CA MET A 433 7.37 9.12 -12.26
C MET A 433 7.87 8.60 -13.62
N ASP A 434 9.10 8.09 -13.69
CA ASP A 434 9.68 7.44 -14.87
C ASP A 434 9.14 6.02 -15.12
N GLY A 435 8.33 5.48 -14.20
CA GLY A 435 7.71 4.17 -14.29
C GLY A 435 8.59 2.99 -13.88
N ASP A 436 9.85 3.19 -13.50
CA ASP A 436 10.70 2.14 -12.93
C ASP A 436 10.57 2.12 -11.40
N THR A 437 9.70 1.25 -10.89
CA THR A 437 9.59 1.01 -9.44
C THR A 437 10.95 0.65 -8.87
N LEU A 438 11.38 1.28 -7.78
CA LEU A 438 12.63 0.94 -7.11
C LEU A 438 12.34 0.21 -5.81
N THR A 439 13.20 -0.75 -5.47
CA THR A 439 13.23 -1.35 -4.14
C THR A 439 14.42 -0.82 -3.37
N VAL A 440 14.18 -0.42 -2.12
CA VAL A 440 15.17 0.20 -1.24
C VAL A 440 15.22 -0.58 0.06
N ALA A 441 16.43 -0.82 0.55
CA ALA A 441 16.64 -1.34 1.90
C ALA A 441 17.71 -0.53 2.61
N MET A 442 17.34 0.18 3.68
CA MET A 442 18.25 0.96 4.52
C MET A 442 18.27 0.43 5.95
N TYR A 443 19.47 0.33 6.53
CA TYR A 443 19.70 -0.14 7.88
C TYR A 443 20.68 0.76 8.63
N LEU A 444 20.35 1.07 9.88
CA LEU A 444 21.24 1.68 10.86
C LEU A 444 21.37 0.72 12.04
N ASN A 445 22.56 0.15 12.20
CA ASN A 445 22.93 -0.69 13.33
C ASN A 445 23.93 0.04 14.23
N GLU A 446 24.21 -0.51 15.42
CA GLU A 446 25.26 -0.01 16.32
C GLU A 446 25.01 1.46 16.69
N THR A 447 23.73 1.86 16.79
CA THR A 447 23.35 3.27 17.01
C THR A 447 23.70 3.76 18.42
N GLY A 448 24.08 2.87 19.34
CA GLY A 448 24.53 3.22 20.69
C GLY A 448 23.53 4.10 21.44
N LYS A 449 24.02 5.25 21.94
CA LYS A 449 23.21 6.23 22.70
C LYS A 449 22.48 7.26 21.82
N ASN A 450 22.53 7.12 20.48
CA ASN A 450 21.81 8.04 19.60
C ASN A 450 20.30 7.96 19.88
N PRO A 451 19.58 9.10 19.97
CA PRO A 451 18.13 9.09 20.17
C PRO A 451 17.39 8.37 19.04
N ASP A 452 16.46 7.48 19.40
CA ASP A 452 15.64 6.71 18.46
C ASP A 452 14.96 7.59 17.39
N GLN A 453 14.43 8.75 17.79
CA GLN A 453 13.80 9.68 16.86
C GLN A 453 14.79 10.18 15.81
N LYS A 454 16.04 10.51 16.18
CA LYS A 454 17.06 10.95 15.22
C LYS A 454 17.41 9.85 14.22
N CYS A 455 17.50 8.60 14.65
CA CYS A 455 17.73 7.46 13.76
C CYS A 455 16.60 7.31 12.72
N LYS A 456 15.35 7.48 13.16
CA LYS A 456 14.18 7.45 12.26
C LYS A 456 14.18 8.63 11.29
N ASP A 457 14.47 9.84 11.78
CA ASP A 457 14.49 11.06 10.97
C ASP A 457 15.56 11.00 9.88
N VAL A 458 16.72 10.40 10.17
CA VAL A 458 17.78 10.17 9.17
C VAL A 458 17.29 9.25 8.06
N LEU A 459 16.68 8.11 8.40
CA LEU A 459 16.13 7.19 7.41
C LEU A 459 15.02 7.84 6.58
N ASP A 460 14.12 8.60 7.20
CA ASP A 460 13.06 9.34 6.50
C ASP A 460 13.63 10.38 5.54
N THR A 461 14.63 11.15 5.99
CA THR A 461 15.27 12.17 5.16
C THR A 461 15.94 11.55 3.94
N LEU A 462 16.70 10.47 4.12
CA LEU A 462 17.35 9.78 3.00
C LEU A 462 16.33 9.14 2.06
N TRP A 463 15.24 8.57 2.59
CA TRP A 463 14.13 8.02 1.80
C TRP A 463 13.47 9.09 0.92
N MET A 464 13.14 10.25 1.50
CA MET A 464 12.55 11.37 0.76
C MET A 464 13.52 11.95 -0.27
N ARG A 465 14.83 12.03 0.04
CA ARG A 465 15.86 12.44 -0.92
C ARG A 465 15.92 11.50 -2.12
N LEU A 466 15.82 10.19 -1.91
CA LEU A 466 15.77 9.23 -3.03
C LEU A 466 14.57 9.50 -3.94
N ILE A 467 13.38 9.72 -3.37
CA ILE A 467 12.18 10.07 -4.15
C ILE A 467 12.41 11.35 -4.95
N ALA A 468 12.89 12.41 -4.31
CA ALA A 468 13.19 13.68 -4.96
C ALA A 468 14.20 13.50 -6.11
N MET A 469 15.35 12.86 -5.84
CA MET A 469 16.38 12.59 -6.85
C MET A 469 15.84 11.80 -8.05
N THR A 470 14.99 10.80 -7.81
CA THR A 470 14.43 10.00 -8.93
C THR A 470 13.49 10.82 -9.81
N ASN A 471 12.73 11.75 -9.23
CA ASN A 471 11.84 12.60 -10.00
C ASN A 471 12.59 13.78 -10.65
N ASP A 472 13.55 14.38 -9.95
CA ASP A 472 14.33 15.53 -10.43
C ASP A 472 15.37 15.15 -11.49
N ASN A 473 15.79 13.88 -11.53
CA ASN A 473 16.61 13.35 -12.63
C ASN A 473 15.76 12.81 -13.80
N TYR A 474 14.42 12.83 -13.71
CA TYR A 474 13.59 12.31 -14.77
C TYR A 474 13.43 13.32 -15.92
N ALA A 475 14.15 13.08 -17.02
CA ALA A 475 14.28 14.00 -18.14
C ALA A 475 12.95 14.54 -18.70
N SER A 476 11.92 13.68 -18.83
CA SER A 476 10.61 14.13 -19.34
C SER A 476 9.89 15.08 -18.38
N LEU A 477 9.98 14.85 -17.06
CA LEU A 477 9.41 15.77 -16.09
C LEU A 477 10.19 17.09 -16.07
N MET A 478 11.52 17.03 -16.14
CA MET A 478 12.36 18.22 -16.20
C MET A 478 12.14 19.03 -17.48
N GLU A 479 11.93 18.39 -18.63
CA GLU A 479 11.54 19.06 -19.88
C GLU A 479 10.24 19.85 -19.69
N MET A 480 9.21 19.27 -19.05
CA MET A 480 7.97 20.00 -18.74
C MET A 480 8.21 21.20 -17.83
N LYS A 481 9.00 21.04 -16.75
CA LYS A 481 9.32 22.13 -15.82
C LYS A 481 10.08 23.26 -16.53
N GLN A 482 11.08 22.93 -17.33
CA GLN A 482 11.87 23.91 -18.08
C GLN A 482 11.03 24.66 -19.12
N LEU A 483 10.16 23.96 -19.85
CA LEU A 483 9.21 24.60 -20.77
C LEU A 483 8.28 25.53 -20.01
N TRP A 484 7.76 25.13 -18.86
CA TRP A 484 6.89 25.96 -18.04
C TRP A 484 7.59 27.25 -17.56
N LEU A 485 8.84 27.14 -17.09
CA LEU A 485 9.66 28.29 -16.69
C LEU A 485 9.90 29.27 -17.86
N SER A 486 10.07 28.76 -19.09
CA SER A 486 10.24 29.62 -20.27
C SER A 486 9.00 30.45 -20.63
N ALA A 487 7.83 30.09 -20.07
CA ALA A 487 6.54 30.72 -20.34
C ALA A 487 6.06 31.67 -19.22
N GLN A 488 6.94 32.10 -18.30
CA GLN A 488 6.55 32.95 -17.16
C GLN A 488 5.92 34.29 -17.58
N ASN A 489 6.32 34.84 -18.73
CA ASN A 489 5.76 36.09 -19.29
C ASN A 489 4.57 35.86 -20.23
N VAL A 490 4.11 34.62 -20.38
CA VAL A 490 2.95 34.27 -21.23
C VAL A 490 1.71 34.19 -20.35
N HIS A 491 0.85 35.21 -20.47
CA HIS A 491 -0.33 35.37 -19.65
C HIS A 491 -1.62 35.02 -20.40
N GLY A 492 -2.59 34.49 -19.66
CA GLY A 492 -3.89 34.08 -20.21
C GLY A 492 -3.85 32.69 -20.84
N LEU A 493 -4.93 31.93 -20.63
CA LEU A 493 -5.02 30.54 -21.06
C LEU A 493 -4.84 30.37 -22.59
N PRO A 494 -5.46 31.18 -23.48
CA PRO A 494 -5.26 31.02 -24.92
C PRO A 494 -3.80 31.18 -25.36
N ALA A 495 -3.09 32.18 -24.83
CA ALA A 495 -1.70 32.43 -25.15
C ALA A 495 -0.78 31.31 -24.62
N ARG A 496 -1.04 30.82 -23.40
CA ARG A 496 -0.31 29.68 -22.82
C ARG A 496 -0.53 28.40 -23.62
N LEU A 497 -1.77 28.10 -24.00
CA LEU A 497 -2.10 26.96 -24.86
C LEU A 497 -1.37 27.05 -26.20
N GLU A 498 -1.38 28.22 -26.85
CA GLU A 498 -0.65 28.43 -28.10
C GLU A 498 0.85 28.22 -27.93
N PHE A 499 1.45 28.81 -26.88
CA PHE A 499 2.87 28.68 -26.57
C PHE A 499 3.28 27.22 -26.38
N PHE A 500 2.64 26.49 -25.46
CA PHE A 500 3.01 25.11 -25.15
C PHE A 500 2.69 24.13 -26.27
N SER A 501 1.55 24.30 -26.96
CA SER A 501 1.23 23.42 -28.09
C SER A 501 2.20 23.61 -29.25
N ARG A 502 2.72 24.84 -29.47
CA ARG A 502 3.78 25.13 -30.44
C ARG A 502 5.15 24.62 -29.98
N ALA A 503 5.47 24.69 -28.70
CA ALA A 503 6.74 24.20 -28.15
C ALA A 503 6.97 22.70 -28.41
N LEU A 504 5.90 21.91 -28.54
CA LEU A 504 5.97 20.49 -28.88
C LEU A 504 5.87 20.20 -30.37
N TYR A 505 5.91 21.22 -31.24
CA TYR A 505 5.92 21.02 -32.69
C TYR A 505 7.10 20.13 -33.11
N GLY A 506 6.84 19.15 -33.97
CA GLY A 506 7.84 18.19 -34.41
C GLY A 506 8.12 17.04 -33.44
N LYS A 507 7.56 17.03 -32.22
CA LYS A 507 7.73 15.90 -31.28
C LYS A 507 7.26 14.58 -31.90
N PRO A 508 8.03 13.49 -31.81
CA PRO A 508 7.67 12.20 -32.38
C PRO A 508 6.31 11.69 -31.92
N TYR A 509 5.62 10.94 -32.79
CA TYR A 509 4.39 10.24 -32.44
C TYR A 509 4.68 8.83 -31.93
N SER A 510 4.12 8.47 -30.79
CA SER A 510 4.08 7.08 -30.29
C SER A 510 2.72 6.80 -29.66
N LEU A 511 2.15 5.63 -29.92
CA LEU A 511 0.82 5.27 -29.41
C LEU A 511 0.89 4.84 -27.94
N GLY A 512 0.07 5.46 -27.08
CA GLY A 512 0.00 5.18 -25.66
C GLY A 512 1.34 5.37 -24.95
N PRO A 513 2.00 6.53 -25.03
CA PRO A 513 3.35 6.71 -24.52
C PRO A 513 3.47 6.74 -22.98
N MET A 514 2.34 6.90 -22.28
CA MET A 514 2.29 6.97 -20.82
C MET A 514 1.54 5.78 -20.22
N GLY A 515 1.86 5.47 -18.96
CA GLY A 515 1.25 4.41 -18.19
C GLY A 515 0.35 4.93 -17.08
N GLU A 516 -0.13 4.00 -16.27
CA GLU A 516 -1.12 4.31 -15.24
C GLU A 516 -0.52 4.28 -13.86
N SER A 517 -0.21 3.11 -13.30
CA SER A 517 0.30 2.99 -11.93
C SER A 517 1.44 1.98 -11.87
N TYR A 518 2.27 2.09 -10.84
CA TYR A 518 3.25 1.06 -10.48
C TYR A 518 2.60 -0.29 -10.11
N LEU A 519 1.32 -0.27 -9.71
CA LEU A 519 0.52 -1.46 -9.44
C LEU A 519 -0.22 -1.97 -10.68
N ASP A 520 -0.25 -1.19 -11.76
CA ASP A 520 -1.03 -1.54 -12.93
C ASP A 520 -0.26 -2.51 -13.82
N SER A 521 -0.78 -3.72 -13.96
CA SER A 521 -0.19 -4.73 -14.85
C SER A 521 -0.55 -4.51 -16.33
N ILE A 522 -1.42 -3.54 -16.65
CA ILE A 522 -1.90 -3.33 -18.02
C ILE A 522 -0.96 -2.39 -18.79
N GLU A 523 -0.61 -1.24 -18.20
CA GLU A 523 0.25 -0.23 -18.84
C GLU A 523 1.33 0.28 -17.87
N THR A 524 2.52 -0.34 -17.92
CA THR A 524 3.67 -0.08 -17.04
C THR A 524 4.62 1.01 -17.56
N LYS A 525 4.10 1.99 -18.28
CA LYS A 525 4.87 3.08 -18.90
C LYS A 525 5.03 4.26 -17.91
N PRO A 526 5.94 5.22 -18.18
CA PRO A 526 6.12 6.39 -17.33
C PRO A 526 4.81 7.19 -17.14
N LEU A 527 4.70 7.91 -16.01
CA LEU A 527 3.53 8.74 -15.69
C LEU A 527 3.53 10.10 -16.41
N VAL A 528 4.70 10.49 -16.93
CA VAL A 528 4.94 11.66 -17.78
C VAL A 528 5.90 11.20 -18.88
N TYR A 529 5.69 11.53 -20.15
CA TYR A 529 6.64 11.14 -21.21
C TYR A 529 6.71 12.19 -22.33
N MET A 530 7.84 12.88 -22.46
CA MET A 530 8.00 14.01 -23.39
C MET A 530 8.84 13.66 -24.64
N ASP A 531 9.43 12.47 -24.71
CA ASP A 531 10.17 12.03 -25.90
C ASP A 531 9.23 11.83 -27.11
N SER A 532 7.98 11.46 -26.85
CA SER A 532 6.95 11.29 -27.87
C SER A 532 5.55 11.43 -27.28
N VAL A 533 4.57 11.73 -28.14
CA VAL A 533 3.17 11.91 -27.75
C VAL A 533 2.23 11.16 -28.68
N ASP A 534 1.04 10.78 -28.20
CA ASP A 534 -0.09 10.51 -29.08
C ASP A 534 -1.03 11.72 -29.10
N CYS A 535 -2.19 11.59 -29.76
CA CYS A 535 -3.11 12.69 -29.88
C CYS A 535 -3.68 13.15 -28.53
N VAL A 536 -3.89 12.23 -27.59
CA VAL A 536 -4.44 12.53 -26.26
C VAL A 536 -3.34 13.08 -25.36
N THR A 537 -2.20 12.39 -25.23
CA THR A 537 -1.13 12.83 -24.34
C THR A 537 -0.53 14.17 -24.75
N TYR A 538 -0.55 14.49 -26.05
CA TYR A 538 -0.22 15.83 -26.55
C TYR A 538 -1.13 16.91 -25.96
N VAL A 539 -2.46 16.70 -25.96
CA VAL A 539 -3.42 17.65 -25.38
C VAL A 539 -3.25 17.73 -23.86
N GLU A 540 -3.06 16.59 -23.19
CA GLU A 540 -2.86 16.51 -21.75
C GLU A 540 -1.62 17.28 -21.28
N HIS A 541 -0.47 17.08 -21.94
CA HIS A 541 0.78 17.78 -21.59
C HIS A 541 0.68 19.28 -21.77
N VAL A 542 0.15 19.73 -22.91
CA VAL A 542 -0.04 21.16 -23.20
C VAL A 542 -0.96 21.79 -22.18
N LEU A 543 -2.09 21.14 -21.88
CA LEU A 543 -3.07 21.68 -20.96
C LEU A 543 -2.53 21.72 -19.52
N ALA A 544 -1.80 20.68 -19.10
CA ALA A 544 -1.18 20.63 -17.78
C ALA A 544 -0.20 21.81 -17.58
N MET A 545 0.69 22.06 -18.54
CA MET A 545 1.61 23.19 -18.48
C MET A 545 0.88 24.55 -18.58
N ALA A 546 -0.19 24.63 -19.39
CA ALA A 546 -0.97 25.85 -19.53
C ALA A 546 -1.73 26.23 -18.25
N LEU A 547 -2.24 25.24 -17.50
CA LEU A 547 -2.99 25.45 -16.26
C LEU A 547 -2.12 25.51 -14.99
N ALA A 548 -0.89 25.00 -15.04
CA ALA A 548 0.02 25.00 -13.90
C ALA A 548 0.33 26.40 -13.37
N THR A 549 0.22 26.56 -12.05
CA THR A 549 0.48 27.79 -11.29
C THR A 549 1.93 27.88 -10.78
N SER A 550 2.59 26.73 -10.67
CA SER A 550 4.03 26.58 -10.41
C SER A 550 4.58 25.37 -11.16
N GLU A 551 5.90 25.28 -11.33
CA GLU A 551 6.55 24.10 -11.94
C GLU A 551 6.23 22.79 -11.20
N ASP A 552 6.08 22.85 -9.87
CA ASP A 552 5.77 21.69 -9.04
C ASP A 552 4.29 21.26 -9.14
N SER A 553 3.40 22.16 -9.58
CA SER A 553 1.97 21.86 -9.78
C SER A 553 1.67 21.11 -11.07
N ILE A 554 2.62 21.06 -12.02
CA ILE A 554 2.40 20.49 -13.37
C ILE A 554 1.93 19.04 -13.28
N PHE A 555 2.63 18.20 -12.54
CA PHE A 555 2.29 16.78 -12.45
C PHE A 555 0.94 16.55 -11.74
N ALA A 556 0.67 17.28 -10.65
CA ALA A 556 -0.61 17.19 -9.96
C ALA A 556 -1.80 17.57 -10.86
N ILE A 557 -1.63 18.58 -11.72
CA ILE A 557 -2.65 18.97 -12.70
C ILE A 557 -2.77 17.93 -13.80
N HIS A 558 -1.64 17.46 -14.34
CA HIS A 558 -1.59 16.41 -15.34
C HIS A 558 -2.35 15.15 -14.87
N GLN A 559 -2.13 14.75 -13.62
CA GLN A 559 -2.84 13.67 -12.94
C GLN A 559 -4.36 13.92 -12.91
N ARG A 560 -4.82 15.12 -12.52
CA ARG A 560 -6.27 15.41 -12.49
C ARG A 560 -6.90 15.48 -13.89
N ILE A 561 -6.13 15.87 -14.91
CA ILE A 561 -6.57 15.85 -16.31
C ILE A 561 -6.81 14.41 -16.77
N ARG A 562 -5.86 13.51 -16.50
CA ARG A 562 -5.88 12.13 -17.01
C ARG A 562 -6.79 11.19 -16.22
N TYR A 563 -6.92 11.39 -14.92
CA TYR A 563 -7.64 10.48 -14.01
C TYR A 563 -8.82 11.15 -13.30
N PHE A 564 -9.90 10.39 -13.11
CA PHE A 564 -11.00 10.79 -12.24
C PHE A 564 -10.50 11.03 -10.81
N ASP A 565 -10.80 12.22 -10.27
CA ASP A 565 -10.35 12.71 -8.97
C ASP A 565 -8.83 12.69 -8.76
N GLY A 566 -8.05 12.63 -9.85
CA GLY A 566 -6.61 12.46 -9.81
C GLY A 566 -6.16 11.10 -9.25
N LYS A 567 -7.04 10.11 -9.09
CA LYS A 567 -6.63 8.78 -8.60
C LYS A 567 -5.96 8.00 -9.71
N ILE A 568 -4.66 7.76 -9.58
CA ILE A 568 -3.88 7.05 -10.59
C ILE A 568 -4.26 5.57 -10.65
N GLY A 569 -4.60 5.08 -11.85
CA GLY A 569 -4.91 3.68 -12.13
C GLY A 569 -5.74 3.50 -13.40
N TYR A 570 -5.68 2.32 -14.02
CA TYR A 570 -6.39 2.06 -15.28
C TYR A 570 -7.90 2.18 -15.14
N THR A 571 -8.48 1.78 -14.01
CA THR A 571 -9.94 1.90 -13.77
C THR A 571 -10.40 3.34 -13.59
N THR A 572 -9.50 4.23 -13.20
CA THR A 572 -9.79 5.65 -12.94
C THR A 572 -9.28 6.57 -14.05
N ARG A 573 -8.57 6.05 -15.07
CA ARG A 573 -8.23 6.78 -16.29
C ARG A 573 -9.49 7.16 -17.07
N LYS A 574 -9.47 8.35 -17.66
CA LYS A 574 -10.44 8.79 -18.66
C LYS A 574 -10.09 8.15 -20.01
N HIS A 575 -10.86 7.16 -20.46
CA HIS A 575 -10.53 6.38 -21.67
C HIS A 575 -11.20 6.91 -22.94
N TYR A 576 -12.30 7.66 -22.79
CA TYR A 576 -13.09 8.20 -23.90
C TYR A 576 -12.99 9.73 -23.95
N MET A 577 -12.60 10.30 -25.10
CA MET A 577 -12.25 11.72 -25.19
C MET A 577 -13.46 12.64 -24.94
N LEU A 578 -14.62 12.33 -25.51
CA LEU A 578 -15.82 13.14 -25.39
C LEU A 578 -16.68 12.72 -24.19
N LEU A 579 -16.76 11.43 -23.87
CA LEU A 579 -17.50 10.95 -22.71
C LEU A 579 -16.77 11.26 -21.40
N ASP A 580 -15.52 10.83 -21.26
CA ASP A 580 -14.80 10.87 -19.98
C ASP A 580 -14.01 12.16 -19.82
N TRP A 581 -13.30 12.60 -20.86
CA TRP A 581 -12.35 13.71 -20.75
C TRP A 581 -13.03 15.08 -20.89
N VAL A 582 -13.73 15.35 -22.01
CA VAL A 582 -14.51 16.59 -22.19
C VAL A 582 -15.82 16.52 -21.39
N GLY A 583 -16.48 15.36 -21.35
CA GLY A 583 -17.79 15.19 -20.73
C GLY A 583 -17.81 15.41 -19.22
N GLU A 584 -16.67 15.30 -18.54
CA GLU A 584 -16.55 15.64 -17.12
C GLU A 584 -16.77 17.14 -16.86
N GLY A 585 -16.55 18.00 -17.86
CA GLY A 585 -16.79 19.44 -17.73
C GLY A 585 -15.83 20.19 -16.81
N LYS A 586 -14.76 19.55 -16.31
CA LYS A 586 -13.78 20.16 -15.40
C LYS A 586 -12.68 20.94 -16.11
N PHE A 587 -12.13 20.36 -17.17
CA PHE A 587 -10.97 20.91 -17.90
C PHE A 587 -11.32 21.41 -19.29
N ALA A 588 -12.41 20.91 -19.86
CA ALA A 588 -12.91 21.30 -21.16
C ALA A 588 -14.43 21.21 -21.16
N ARG A 589 -15.06 21.96 -22.07
CA ARG A 589 -16.50 21.83 -22.37
C ARG A 589 -16.74 21.99 -23.86
N VAL A 590 -17.72 21.24 -24.37
CA VAL A 590 -18.16 21.34 -25.77
C VAL A 590 -18.59 22.77 -26.08
N VAL A 591 -18.15 23.28 -27.24
CA VAL A 591 -18.60 24.55 -27.81
C VAL A 591 -19.68 24.23 -28.82
N PRO A 592 -20.96 24.60 -28.56
CA PRO A 592 -22.02 24.42 -29.55
C PRO A 592 -21.75 25.26 -30.78
N MET A 593 -21.80 24.65 -31.97
CA MET A 593 -21.63 25.33 -33.24
C MET A 593 -22.95 25.48 -33.98
N PRO A 594 -23.16 26.59 -34.72
CA PRO A 594 -24.28 26.71 -35.64
C PRO A 594 -24.30 25.53 -36.62
N GLY A 595 -25.39 24.78 -36.61
CA GLY A 595 -25.57 23.62 -37.48
C GLY A 595 -25.07 22.28 -36.94
N ASP A 596 -24.69 22.22 -35.65
CA ASP A 596 -24.47 20.98 -34.91
C ASP A 596 -25.63 20.00 -35.04
N THR A 597 -25.31 18.72 -34.97
CA THR A 597 -26.26 17.62 -34.74
C THR A 597 -25.92 16.90 -33.44
N VAL A 598 -26.86 16.11 -32.94
CA VAL A 598 -26.70 15.28 -31.74
C VAL A 598 -27.10 13.85 -32.10
N ILE A 599 -26.24 12.90 -31.76
CA ILE A 599 -26.55 11.47 -31.84
C ILE A 599 -26.43 10.85 -30.45
N GLN A 600 -27.30 9.90 -30.15
CA GLN A 600 -27.19 9.12 -28.91
C GLN A 600 -26.28 7.92 -29.14
N ARG A 601 -25.39 7.65 -28.19
CA ARG A 601 -24.57 6.44 -28.18
C ARG A 601 -24.53 5.79 -26.81
N ILE A 602 -24.33 4.47 -26.81
CA ILE A 602 -24.05 3.67 -25.62
C ILE A 602 -22.57 3.30 -25.69
N MET A 603 -21.74 3.81 -24.76
CA MET A 603 -20.31 3.52 -24.76
C MET A 603 -20.04 2.16 -24.10
N PRO A 604 -19.39 1.21 -24.80
CA PRO A 604 -19.28 -0.18 -24.36
C PRO A 604 -18.16 -0.34 -23.31
N LYS A 605 -18.30 0.32 -22.16
CA LYS A 605 -17.31 0.28 -21.08
C LYS A 605 -17.18 -1.10 -20.45
N ASN A 606 -18.28 -1.82 -20.30
CA ASN A 606 -18.25 -3.19 -19.79
C ASN A 606 -17.39 -4.08 -20.68
N ASP A 607 -17.63 -4.10 -21.99
CA ASP A 607 -16.80 -4.86 -22.94
C ASP A 607 -15.33 -4.40 -22.91
N PHE A 608 -15.10 -3.09 -22.87
CA PHE A 608 -13.75 -2.51 -22.81
C PHE A 608 -12.97 -2.99 -21.59
N PHE A 609 -13.52 -2.87 -20.39
CA PHE A 609 -12.84 -3.30 -19.16
C PHE A 609 -12.74 -4.82 -19.06
N ASN A 610 -13.77 -5.57 -19.50
CA ASN A 610 -13.73 -7.03 -19.54
C ASN A 610 -12.60 -7.54 -20.43
N SER A 611 -12.32 -6.88 -21.56
CA SER A 611 -11.19 -7.22 -22.44
C SER A 611 -9.82 -7.09 -21.75
N LYS A 612 -9.77 -6.37 -20.63
CA LYS A 612 -8.59 -6.18 -19.77
C LYS A 612 -8.66 -6.99 -18.48
N LYS A 613 -9.63 -7.91 -18.35
CA LYS A 613 -9.91 -8.69 -17.13
C LYS A 613 -10.25 -7.80 -15.93
N LEU A 614 -10.79 -6.61 -16.18
CA LEU A 614 -11.27 -5.69 -15.15
C LEU A 614 -12.81 -5.59 -15.21
N LYS A 615 -13.42 -5.23 -14.08
CA LYS A 615 -14.85 -4.92 -14.01
C LYS A 615 -15.06 -3.41 -14.08
N PHE A 616 -15.95 -2.96 -14.97
CA PHE A 616 -16.35 -1.56 -14.99
C PHE A 616 -17.16 -1.21 -13.73
N SER A 617 -16.72 -0.20 -13.00
CA SER A 617 -17.38 0.26 -11.79
C SER A 617 -17.30 1.77 -11.64
N VAL A 618 -18.29 2.35 -10.98
CA VAL A 618 -18.33 3.77 -10.61
C VAL A 618 -18.56 3.84 -9.10
N ALA A 619 -17.72 4.59 -8.40
CA ALA A 619 -17.72 4.67 -6.93
C ALA A 619 -17.70 3.28 -6.24
N GLY A 620 -16.95 2.33 -6.81
CA GLY A 620 -16.79 0.97 -6.27
C GLY A 620 -17.98 0.02 -6.51
N LYS A 621 -19.01 0.46 -7.26
CA LYS A 621 -20.16 -0.37 -7.59
C LYS A 621 -20.16 -0.73 -9.08
N PRO A 622 -20.55 -1.96 -9.47
CA PRO A 622 -20.73 -2.32 -10.87
C PRO A 622 -21.59 -1.29 -11.60
N ALA A 623 -21.18 -0.90 -12.80
CA ALA A 623 -21.84 0.15 -13.56
C ALA A 623 -22.28 -0.35 -14.95
N THR A 624 -23.41 0.16 -15.42
CA THR A 624 -23.90 -0.11 -16.78
C THR A 624 -23.21 0.79 -17.78
N ASP A 625 -23.20 0.38 -19.05
CA ASP A 625 -22.65 1.18 -20.13
C ASP A 625 -23.32 2.57 -20.20
N PRO A 626 -22.55 3.66 -20.14
CA PRO A 626 -23.11 5.00 -20.10
C PRO A 626 -23.67 5.40 -21.47
N LYS A 627 -24.84 6.04 -21.43
CA LYS A 627 -25.43 6.74 -22.57
C LYS A 627 -24.83 8.14 -22.67
N MET A 628 -24.55 8.60 -23.88
CA MET A 628 -24.13 9.97 -24.14
C MET A 628 -24.85 10.58 -25.33
N ASP A 629 -25.16 11.87 -25.21
CA ASP A 629 -25.57 12.72 -26.31
C ASP A 629 -24.30 13.31 -26.95
N LEU A 630 -23.85 12.70 -28.05
CA LEU A 630 -22.67 13.13 -28.78
C LEU A 630 -23.06 14.24 -29.74
N ARG A 631 -22.78 15.48 -29.33
CA ARG A 631 -22.92 16.70 -30.14
C ARG A 631 -21.71 16.92 -31.03
N TYR A 632 -21.92 17.13 -32.32
CA TYR A 632 -20.84 17.44 -33.26
C TYR A 632 -21.33 18.25 -34.47
N LEU A 633 -20.40 18.99 -35.09
CA LEU A 633 -20.62 19.71 -36.33
C LEU A 633 -20.45 18.73 -37.51
N PRO A 634 -21.51 18.49 -38.32
CA PRO A 634 -21.43 17.58 -39.46
C PRO A 634 -20.29 17.93 -40.43
N TYR A 635 -19.72 16.91 -41.08
CA TYR A 635 -18.53 17.02 -41.93
C TYR A 635 -18.56 18.20 -42.91
N ASP A 636 -19.62 18.34 -43.72
CA ASP A 636 -19.69 19.40 -44.74
C ASP A 636 -19.67 20.80 -44.12
N LYS A 637 -20.41 20.99 -43.02
CA LYS A 637 -20.42 22.25 -42.26
C LYS A 637 -19.10 22.52 -41.56
N ALA A 638 -18.40 21.47 -41.10
CA ALA A 638 -17.07 21.60 -40.54
C ALA A 638 -16.05 22.05 -41.61
N CYS A 639 -16.18 21.56 -42.85
CA CYS A 639 -15.37 22.05 -43.97
C CYS A 639 -15.68 23.51 -44.31
N GLU A 640 -16.95 23.92 -44.33
CA GLU A 640 -17.34 25.33 -44.54
C GLU A 640 -16.77 26.23 -43.44
N TRP A 641 -16.95 25.84 -42.17
CA TRP A 641 -16.43 26.58 -41.03
C TRP A 641 -14.90 26.73 -41.08
N ALA A 642 -14.18 25.66 -41.39
CA ALA A 642 -12.72 25.66 -41.45
C ALA A 642 -12.13 26.53 -42.58
N ASN A 643 -12.94 26.95 -43.56
CA ASN A 643 -12.51 27.85 -44.65
C ASN A 643 -12.65 29.34 -44.31
N GLN A 644 -13.39 29.67 -43.25
CA GLN A 644 -13.56 31.04 -42.79
C GLN A 644 -12.32 31.50 -42.01
N PRO A 645 -11.86 32.77 -42.16
CA PRO A 645 -10.78 33.30 -41.34
C PRO A 645 -11.18 33.37 -39.86
N GLY A 646 -10.19 33.29 -38.96
CA GLY A 646 -10.39 33.50 -37.53
C GLY A 646 -10.90 34.90 -37.20
N GLY A 647 -11.43 35.07 -35.98
CA GLY A 647 -11.91 36.36 -35.48
C GLY A 647 -10.78 37.36 -35.15
N ASP A 648 -11.09 38.40 -34.38
CA ASP A 648 -10.16 39.52 -34.14
C ASP A 648 -9.08 39.27 -33.08
N SER A 649 -9.12 38.12 -32.39
CA SER A 649 -8.17 37.78 -31.32
C SER A 649 -7.73 36.32 -31.38
N LEU A 650 -6.56 36.04 -30.79
CA LEU A 650 -6.05 34.68 -30.66
C LEU A 650 -7.04 33.80 -29.90
N LYS A 651 -7.48 32.72 -30.55
CA LYS A 651 -8.31 31.69 -29.93
C LYS A 651 -7.71 30.31 -30.18
N VAL A 652 -7.63 29.52 -29.11
CA VAL A 652 -7.19 28.13 -29.18
C VAL A 652 -8.33 27.25 -28.68
N LEU A 653 -8.89 26.44 -29.58
CA LEU A 653 -9.90 25.44 -29.26
C LEU A 653 -9.27 24.04 -29.28
N GLY A 654 -9.89 23.11 -28.57
CA GLY A 654 -9.69 21.69 -28.80
C GLY A 654 -10.65 21.18 -29.87
N ILE A 655 -10.25 20.13 -30.57
CA ILE A 655 -11.07 19.45 -31.58
C ILE A 655 -10.99 17.94 -31.40
N ALA A 656 -12.14 17.28 -31.41
CA ALA A 656 -12.26 15.82 -31.43
C ALA A 656 -12.90 15.37 -32.75
N PHE A 657 -12.29 14.39 -33.43
CA PHE A 657 -12.79 13.84 -34.69
C PHE A 657 -13.68 12.64 -34.39
N VAL A 658 -14.99 12.81 -34.60
CA VAL A 658 -16.01 11.84 -34.19
C VAL A 658 -15.76 10.49 -34.86
N GLY A 659 -15.80 9.41 -34.08
CA GLY A 659 -15.64 8.06 -34.59
C GLY A 659 -16.85 7.63 -35.42
N LYS A 660 -16.63 6.92 -36.53
CA LYS A 660 -17.74 6.29 -37.28
C LYS A 660 -18.37 5.13 -36.52
N SER A 661 -17.54 4.34 -35.84
CA SER A 661 -18.00 3.25 -34.99
C SER A 661 -18.78 3.80 -33.80
N GLU A 662 -19.90 3.18 -33.47
CA GLU A 662 -20.66 3.51 -32.25
C GLU A 662 -19.88 3.19 -30.97
N LYS A 663 -18.83 2.36 -31.07
CA LYS A 663 -17.99 1.95 -29.93
C LYS A 663 -16.91 2.98 -29.54
N ILE A 664 -16.68 4.02 -30.35
CA ILE A 664 -15.62 5.02 -30.14
C ILE A 664 -16.20 6.41 -30.34
N ASP A 665 -16.09 7.27 -29.35
CA ASP A 665 -16.61 8.64 -29.41
C ASP A 665 -15.74 9.57 -30.28
N ALA A 666 -14.42 9.50 -30.16
CA ALA A 666 -13.47 10.21 -30.99
C ALA A 666 -12.29 9.32 -31.41
N THR A 667 -11.87 9.46 -32.67
CA THR A 667 -10.74 8.69 -33.24
C THR A 667 -9.41 9.44 -33.18
N HIS A 668 -9.46 10.76 -33.01
CA HIS A 668 -8.30 11.64 -33.01
C HIS A 668 -8.66 12.95 -32.32
N THR A 669 -7.68 13.65 -31.77
CA THR A 669 -7.85 14.96 -31.12
C THR A 669 -6.66 15.89 -31.35
N GLY A 670 -6.80 17.17 -31.06
CA GLY A 670 -5.73 18.17 -31.19
C GLY A 670 -6.21 19.59 -30.86
N PHE A 671 -5.42 20.58 -31.26
CA PHE A 671 -5.71 22.00 -31.10
C PHE A 671 -6.07 22.64 -32.45
N VAL A 672 -7.03 23.56 -32.41
CA VAL A 672 -7.37 24.47 -33.49
C VAL A 672 -6.95 25.87 -33.10
N VAL A 673 -5.93 26.37 -33.78
CA VAL A 673 -5.33 27.68 -33.53
C VAL A 673 -5.88 28.66 -34.54
N MET A 674 -6.50 29.72 -34.03
CA MET A 674 -7.05 30.81 -34.83
C MET A 674 -6.30 32.09 -34.47
N GLN A 675 -5.40 32.50 -35.35
CA GLN A 675 -4.76 33.81 -35.29
C GLN A 675 -5.67 34.86 -35.96
N PRO A 676 -5.57 36.14 -35.58
CA PRO A 676 -6.39 37.19 -36.16
C PRO A 676 -6.33 37.22 -37.69
N GLY A 677 -7.48 37.09 -38.36
CA GLY A 677 -7.59 37.09 -39.82
C GLY A 677 -7.00 35.88 -40.56
N VAL A 678 -6.46 34.88 -39.86
CA VAL A 678 -5.89 33.66 -40.47
C VAL A 678 -6.87 32.51 -40.38
N ARG A 679 -6.95 31.67 -41.41
CA ARG A 679 -7.78 30.46 -41.38
C ARG A 679 -7.35 29.52 -40.23
N PRO A 680 -8.30 28.75 -39.63
CA PRO A 680 -8.01 27.81 -38.57
C PRO A 680 -6.92 26.80 -38.94
N MET A 681 -5.89 26.69 -38.09
CA MET A 681 -4.80 25.73 -38.23
C MET A 681 -5.01 24.57 -37.24
N LEU A 682 -4.91 23.33 -37.74
CA LEU A 682 -4.91 22.14 -36.90
C LEU A 682 -3.47 21.83 -36.46
N ARG A 683 -3.23 21.86 -35.14
CA ARG A 683 -1.99 21.37 -34.53
C ARG A 683 -2.26 20.07 -33.77
N HIS A 684 -1.62 18.98 -34.17
CA HIS A 684 -1.90 17.65 -33.61
C HIS A 684 -0.73 16.68 -33.74
N ALA A 685 -0.66 15.71 -32.83
CA ALA A 685 0.23 14.55 -32.95
C ALA A 685 -0.31 13.58 -34.00
N SER A 686 0.37 13.45 -35.15
CA SER A 686 -0.12 12.68 -36.28
C SER A 686 0.55 11.31 -36.38
N SER A 687 -0.23 10.24 -36.25
CA SER A 687 0.24 8.86 -36.47
C SER A 687 0.70 8.60 -37.91
N LEU A 688 0.18 9.37 -38.87
CA LEU A 688 0.54 9.30 -40.29
C LEU A 688 1.86 10.03 -40.56
N LYS A 689 2.03 11.23 -40.00
CA LYS A 689 3.26 12.03 -40.17
C LYS A 689 4.36 11.65 -39.17
N LYS A 690 4.06 10.76 -38.21
CA LYS A 690 4.94 10.28 -37.15
C LYS A 690 5.47 11.37 -36.20
N LYS A 691 4.79 12.51 -36.13
CA LYS A 691 5.16 13.65 -35.28
C LYS A 691 4.00 14.63 -35.07
N VAL A 692 4.18 15.57 -34.14
CA VAL A 692 3.33 16.77 -34.02
C VAL A 692 3.53 17.65 -35.25
N VAL A 693 2.44 17.99 -35.92
CA VAL A 693 2.42 18.82 -37.12
C VAL A 693 1.36 19.91 -37.01
N GLU A 694 1.50 20.92 -37.84
CA GLU A 694 0.56 22.01 -38.04
C GLU A 694 0.20 22.07 -39.53
N GLN A 695 -1.09 22.14 -39.84
CA GLN A 695 -1.59 22.24 -41.22
C GLN A 695 -2.98 22.91 -41.23
N PRO A 696 -3.42 23.50 -42.36
CA PRO A 696 -4.75 24.09 -42.45
C PRO A 696 -5.85 23.06 -42.11
N LEU A 697 -6.79 23.43 -41.24
CA LEU A 697 -7.85 22.51 -40.81
C LEU A 697 -8.72 22.07 -42.00
N ALA A 698 -9.00 23.00 -42.93
CA ALA A 698 -9.77 22.72 -44.13
C ALA A 698 -9.14 21.60 -44.99
N GLU A 699 -7.83 21.65 -45.21
CA GLU A 699 -7.09 20.64 -45.97
C GLU A 699 -7.07 19.29 -45.24
N TYR A 700 -6.89 19.31 -43.91
CA TYR A 700 -6.97 18.08 -43.13
C TYR A 700 -8.36 17.44 -43.24
N LEU A 701 -9.44 18.20 -43.09
CA LEU A 701 -10.81 17.69 -43.22
C LEU A 701 -11.07 17.13 -44.63
N GLN A 702 -10.59 17.80 -45.68
CA GLN A 702 -10.69 17.27 -47.05
C GLN A 702 -9.98 15.91 -47.20
N SER A 703 -8.79 15.74 -46.61
CA SER A 703 -8.07 14.44 -46.60
C SER A 703 -8.82 13.30 -45.88
N ARG A 704 -9.86 13.66 -45.11
CA ARG A 704 -10.72 12.75 -44.33
C ARG A 704 -12.13 12.60 -44.89
N LYS A 705 -12.40 13.05 -46.12
CA LYS A 705 -13.70 12.88 -46.77
C LYS A 705 -14.16 11.42 -46.69
N GLY A 706 -15.38 11.22 -46.20
CA GLY A 706 -15.96 9.89 -46.02
C GLY A 706 -15.29 9.03 -44.94
N LYS A 707 -14.41 9.56 -44.08
CA LYS A 707 -13.74 8.81 -42.99
C LYS A 707 -14.24 9.15 -41.59
N LEU A 708 -14.89 10.29 -41.39
CA LEU A 708 -15.49 10.70 -40.11
C LEU A 708 -16.85 11.40 -40.32
N PRO A 709 -17.81 11.29 -39.38
CA PRO A 709 -19.11 11.95 -39.47
C PRO A 709 -19.05 13.48 -39.35
N GLY A 710 -18.11 13.98 -38.54
CA GLY A 710 -17.90 15.39 -38.28
C GLY A 710 -16.95 15.61 -37.10
N VAL A 711 -16.98 16.79 -36.50
CA VAL A 711 -16.04 17.19 -35.43
C VAL A 711 -16.76 17.84 -34.27
N THR A 712 -16.25 17.63 -33.07
CA THR A 712 -16.70 18.35 -31.86
C THR A 712 -15.61 19.34 -31.48
N PHE A 713 -15.95 20.63 -31.43
CA PHE A 713 -15.07 21.64 -30.84
C PHE A 713 -15.34 21.74 -29.34
N PHE A 714 -14.29 21.98 -28.58
CA PHE A 714 -14.38 22.23 -27.15
C PHE A 714 -13.42 23.34 -26.75
N GLU A 715 -13.78 24.09 -25.71
CA GLU A 715 -12.90 25.08 -25.12
C GLU A 715 -12.32 24.55 -23.82
N PHE A 716 -11.10 25.00 -23.50
CA PHE A 716 -10.42 24.67 -22.26
C PHE A 716 -10.84 25.64 -21.16
N ILE A 717 -11.07 25.11 -19.96
CA ILE A 717 -11.59 25.87 -18.83
C ILE A 717 -10.42 26.23 -17.90
N PRO A 718 -10.26 27.50 -17.49
CA PRO A 718 -9.34 27.87 -16.42
C PRO A 718 -9.83 27.18 -15.14
N SER A 719 -9.13 26.14 -14.72
CA SER A 719 -9.56 25.40 -13.55
C SER A 719 -9.31 26.19 -12.27
N LYS A 720 -10.30 26.25 -11.36
CA LYS A 720 -10.13 26.69 -9.96
C LYS A 720 -9.57 25.52 -9.12
N ILE A 721 -8.45 24.93 -9.53
CA ILE A 721 -7.88 23.72 -8.90
C ILE A 721 -7.02 24.03 -7.68
#